data_AF-A0A1G0WU29-F1
#
_entry.id   AF-A0A1G0WU29-F1
#
_cell.length_a   1.000
_cell.length_b   1.000
_cell.length_c   1.000
_cell.angle_alpha   90.00
_cell.angle_beta   90.00
_cell.angle_gamma   90.00
#
_symmetry.space_group_name_H-M   'P 1'
#
loop_
_entity.id
_entity.type
_entity.pdbx_description
1 polymer ?
#
loop_
_entity_poly.entity_id
_entity_poly.type
_entity_poly.pdbx_seq_one_letter_code
_entity_poly.pdbx_strand_id
1 'polypeptide(L)'
;MKQEIILKSGWIKVDKEELDKLRQKIREKYESEGGTKKFNAHLPNYEELREIIINKLKEIEEQQNTDIKIQDLPDYEIVPGNTFFRNLLYTNKEAKNLQFQEYNIDICYLFSHGRKRFDQKRFEKKLLEDFSVYKAPSQKLKVIISSTLNNMSESEKIGAYLKDKFDIIVETEIRNSQTFSKGSLLELYNGLDSNEQVFIIISRDFLQNENCLRELIDLTKFHPDLYLSHTFHILLKDVYEGDFNLFDSLGRSELLKYWKLRIEKLEKNHKLLISDKKEKEFYKKLRTEFDEIKKIIEKLHDLLDIIRENQHKIYYEILLNKINKYEELTALLPKLTKPHIISSSLELTYKRIKIPSTNNPNKPEFPPEPFYTPKFPASETYKIHIPGFSNMWLKDESTNPTGTHKDRMAWEVVIKYKSLIESLKYKNQDSLPQMSIISSGSAAIAIQHLFNLFKIPTRLKVLVDNRLNNGIKESITQIGCELYQCDLSEKLLTSDEIKEITSNQNGIDITYREVLDPTHDNYYDWMSYEILREKPDYCFIPFGTGDLFINVLNIVKIEYFNSFVAKHDPRFFSDVNTLKKCSFIGASTNKPNSRLDKLFSSFLPSLDSFKKYIVELKEEYDCVGQMTGIYNVDESNVDRAIEIASSQKIKFEPSGMAGLALLLQMKDSIPKSSKILIVNTGRTKGVEELFKQ
;
A
#
# COMPACT_ATOMS: atom_id res chain seq x y z
N MET A 1 -1.61 42.27 -9.52
CA MET A 1 -2.65 41.23 -9.66
C MET A 1 -3.16 40.94 -8.27
N LYS A 2 -4.48 41.06 -8.02
CA LYS A 2 -5.07 40.64 -6.75
C LYS A 2 -4.86 39.14 -6.59
N GLN A 3 -4.60 38.69 -5.36
CA GLN A 3 -4.38 37.28 -5.09
C GLN A 3 -5.72 36.54 -5.05
N GLU A 4 -5.87 35.41 -5.75
CA GLU A 4 -7.19 34.75 -5.85
C GLU A 4 -7.34 33.63 -4.82
N ILE A 5 -8.49 33.59 -4.15
CA ILE A 5 -8.93 32.46 -3.31
C ILE A 5 -9.94 31.67 -4.14
N ILE A 6 -9.46 30.63 -4.81
CA ILE A 6 -10.33 29.73 -5.58
C ILE A 6 -10.94 28.69 -4.64
N LEU A 7 -12.28 28.68 -4.60
CA LEU A 7 -13.13 27.71 -3.92
C LEU A 7 -13.46 26.57 -4.88
N LYS A 8 -13.21 25.34 -4.43
CA LYS A 8 -13.37 24.14 -5.27
C LYS A 8 -14.81 23.65 -5.25
N SER A 9 -15.26 23.18 -6.40
CA SER A 9 -16.45 22.33 -6.50
C SER A 9 -16.10 20.89 -6.16
N GLY A 10 -17.01 20.20 -5.48
CA GLY A 10 -16.81 18.80 -5.16
C GLY A 10 -17.63 18.43 -3.94
N TRP A 11 -17.86 17.14 -3.73
CA TRP A 11 -18.48 16.66 -2.51
C TRP A 11 -17.40 16.21 -1.53
N ILE A 12 -17.36 16.82 -0.35
CA ILE A 12 -16.45 16.43 0.72
C ILE A 12 -17.23 15.84 1.89
N LYS A 13 -16.60 14.88 2.56
CA LYS A 13 -17.11 14.27 3.78
C LYS A 13 -16.40 14.91 4.98
N VAL A 14 -17.18 15.41 5.92
CA VAL A 14 -16.69 16.10 7.13
C VAL A 14 -17.14 15.31 8.34
N ASP A 15 -16.21 15.00 9.25
CA ASP A 15 -16.52 14.23 10.46
C ASP A 15 -17.27 15.06 11.50
N LYS A 16 -17.91 14.37 12.45
CA LYS A 16 -18.73 15.02 13.48
C LYS A 16 -17.94 15.98 14.36
N GLU A 17 -16.73 15.62 14.77
CA GLU A 17 -15.92 16.44 15.68
C GLU A 17 -15.55 17.77 15.04
N GLU A 18 -15.14 17.73 13.78
CA GLU A 18 -14.86 18.90 12.97
C GLU A 18 -16.11 19.76 12.77
N LEU A 19 -17.26 19.13 12.46
CA LEU A 19 -18.52 19.85 12.30
C LEU A 19 -18.97 20.52 13.59
N ASP A 20 -18.82 19.87 14.74
CA ASP A 20 -19.18 20.43 16.04
C ASP A 20 -18.29 21.64 16.40
N LYS A 21 -16.98 21.55 16.14
CA LYS A 21 -16.04 22.68 16.28
C LYS A 21 -16.41 23.83 15.34
N LEU A 22 -16.70 23.54 14.07
CA LEU A 22 -17.08 24.53 13.08
C LEU A 22 -18.41 25.22 13.46
N ARG A 23 -19.43 24.46 13.87
CA ARG A 23 -20.73 24.98 14.34
C ARG A 23 -20.55 25.94 15.51
N GLN A 24 -19.75 25.54 16.49
CA GLN A 24 -19.46 26.37 17.65
C GLN A 24 -18.77 27.68 17.22
N LYS A 25 -17.77 27.60 16.33
CA LYS A 25 -17.04 28.78 15.87
C LYS A 25 -17.87 29.72 15.01
N ILE A 26 -18.70 29.18 14.12
CA ILE A 26 -19.69 29.97 13.38
C ILE A 26 -20.62 30.70 14.36
N ARG A 27 -21.07 30.01 15.41
CA ARG A 27 -21.97 30.61 16.42
C ARG A 27 -21.30 31.75 17.17
N GLU A 28 -20.09 31.53 17.68
CA GLU A 28 -19.28 32.55 18.36
C GLU A 28 -19.05 33.76 17.45
N LYS A 29 -18.69 33.52 16.19
CA LYS A 29 -18.42 34.59 15.23
C LYS A 29 -19.67 35.39 14.89
N TYR A 30 -20.79 34.71 14.60
CA TYR A 30 -22.07 35.34 14.33
C TYR A 30 -22.54 36.23 15.49
N GLU A 31 -22.43 35.78 16.74
CA GLU A 31 -22.79 36.60 17.90
C GLU A 31 -21.82 37.81 18.07
N SER A 32 -20.53 37.63 17.78
CA SER A 32 -19.53 38.71 17.87
C SER A 32 -19.74 39.82 16.83
N GLU A 33 -20.32 39.47 15.68
CA GLU A 33 -20.62 40.41 14.59
C GLU A 33 -22.05 40.99 14.72
N GLY A 34 -22.68 40.87 15.90
CA GLY A 34 -23.97 41.49 16.22
C GLY A 34 -25.22 40.62 15.96
N GLY A 35 -25.04 39.35 15.59
CA GLY A 35 -26.14 38.44 15.29
C GLY A 35 -27.03 38.08 16.48
N THR A 36 -28.28 37.75 16.20
CA THR A 36 -29.33 37.48 17.19
C THR A 36 -29.02 36.31 18.15
N LYS A 37 -29.19 36.54 19.46
CA LYS A 37 -28.93 35.54 20.53
C LYS A 37 -29.87 34.31 20.51
N LYS A 38 -31.05 34.40 19.89
CA LYS A 38 -32.00 33.28 19.73
C LYS A 38 -31.95 32.72 18.31
N PHE A 39 -30.93 31.91 18.02
CA PHE A 39 -30.78 31.30 16.70
C PHE A 39 -31.58 30.01 16.60
N ASN A 40 -32.82 30.16 16.14
CA ASN A 40 -33.74 29.07 15.82
C ASN A 40 -33.75 28.82 14.29
N ALA A 41 -34.20 27.63 13.88
CA ALA A 41 -34.17 27.16 12.50
C ALA A 41 -35.15 27.88 11.54
N HIS A 42 -35.57 29.11 11.86
CA HIS A 42 -36.42 29.91 10.99
C HIS A 42 -35.58 30.67 9.96
N LEU A 43 -36.14 30.82 8.75
CA LEU A 43 -35.55 31.52 7.60
C LEU A 43 -34.89 32.88 7.94
N PRO A 44 -35.44 33.74 8.82
CA PRO A 44 -34.85 35.06 9.09
C PRO A 44 -33.41 35.00 9.65
N ASN A 45 -33.06 33.98 10.44
CA ASN A 45 -31.72 33.87 11.03
C ASN A 45 -30.67 33.36 10.02
N TYR A 46 -31.09 32.65 8.96
CA TYR A 46 -30.17 32.25 7.89
C TYR A 46 -29.85 33.41 6.97
N GLU A 47 -30.83 34.27 6.67
CA GLU A 47 -30.59 35.48 5.88
C GLU A 47 -29.69 36.46 6.64
N GLU A 48 -29.92 36.66 7.94
CA GLU A 48 -29.03 37.45 8.81
C GLU A 48 -27.60 36.88 8.85
N LEU A 49 -27.46 35.55 8.99
CA LEU A 49 -26.15 34.90 8.96
C LEU A 49 -25.45 35.06 7.59
N ARG A 50 -26.20 35.01 6.47
CA ARG A 50 -25.65 35.23 5.13
C ARG A 50 -25.13 36.65 4.96
N GLU A 51 -25.91 37.65 5.35
CA GLU A 51 -25.50 39.06 5.31
C GLU A 51 -24.19 39.27 6.08
N ILE A 52 -24.11 38.70 7.29
CA ILE A 52 -22.89 38.77 8.10
C ILE A 52 -21.71 38.05 7.43
N ILE A 53 -21.93 36.87 6.83
CA ILE A 53 -20.90 36.16 6.07
C ILE A 53 -20.42 36.99 4.88
N ILE A 54 -21.33 37.58 4.09
CA ILE A 54 -20.98 38.41 2.92
C ILE A 54 -20.08 39.57 3.35
N ASN A 55 -20.49 40.30 4.39
CA ASN A 55 -19.71 41.43 4.89
C ASN A 55 -18.33 40.98 5.36
N LYS A 56 -18.25 39.84 6.05
CA LYS A 56 -16.96 39.29 6.49
C LYS A 56 -16.06 38.86 5.34
N LEU A 57 -16.61 38.24 4.31
CA LEU A 57 -15.84 37.84 3.13
C LEU A 57 -15.31 39.07 2.39
N LYS A 58 -16.11 40.13 2.25
CA LYS A 58 -15.64 41.42 1.69
C LYS A 58 -14.52 42.03 2.52
N GLU A 59 -14.64 42.03 3.85
CA GLU A 59 -13.55 42.48 4.73
C GLU A 59 -12.28 41.66 4.52
N ILE A 60 -12.39 40.34 4.32
CA ILE A 60 -11.24 39.46 4.04
C ILE A 60 -10.61 39.83 2.69
N GLU A 61 -11.42 40.05 1.64
CA GLU A 61 -10.95 40.48 0.31
C GLU A 61 -10.22 41.82 0.36
N GLU A 62 -10.75 42.78 1.12
CA GLU A 62 -10.14 44.09 1.31
C GLU A 62 -8.84 44.02 2.13
N GLN A 63 -8.86 43.32 3.27
CA GLN A 63 -7.70 43.23 4.17
C GLN A 63 -6.56 42.42 3.59
N GLN A 64 -6.86 41.36 2.83
CA GLN A 64 -5.85 40.47 2.26
C GLN A 64 -5.50 40.84 0.80
N ASN A 65 -6.16 41.86 0.24
CA ASN A 65 -6.05 42.23 -1.18
C ASN A 65 -6.27 41.01 -2.11
N THR A 66 -7.30 40.23 -1.77
CA THR A 66 -7.66 38.99 -2.45
C THR A 66 -9.00 39.09 -3.18
N ASP A 67 -9.26 38.15 -4.09
CA ASP A 67 -10.52 37.99 -4.81
C ASP A 67 -11.02 36.55 -4.61
N ILE A 68 -12.18 36.36 -4.00
CA ILE A 68 -12.74 35.03 -3.71
C ILE A 68 -13.60 34.59 -4.90
N LYS A 69 -13.32 33.42 -5.47
CA LYS A 69 -14.03 32.91 -6.65
C LYS A 69 -14.44 31.46 -6.48
N ILE A 70 -15.56 31.07 -7.08
CA ILE A 70 -15.96 29.67 -7.24
C ILE A 70 -15.72 29.27 -8.69
N GLN A 71 -14.81 28.31 -8.93
CA GLN A 71 -14.51 27.76 -10.27
C GLN A 71 -14.27 28.81 -11.39
N ASP A 72 -13.66 29.96 -11.08
CA ASP A 72 -13.41 31.06 -12.04
C ASP A 72 -14.67 31.69 -12.69
N LEU A 73 -15.87 31.42 -12.15
CA LEU A 73 -17.12 31.99 -12.64
C LEU A 73 -17.40 33.34 -11.94
N PRO A 74 -17.57 34.45 -12.70
CA PRO A 74 -17.66 35.79 -12.12
C PRO A 74 -18.99 36.12 -11.43
N ASP A 75 -20.05 35.32 -11.62
CA ASP A 75 -21.42 35.64 -11.17
C ASP A 75 -22.05 34.59 -10.23
N TYR A 76 -21.24 33.81 -9.50
CA TYR A 76 -21.77 32.85 -8.52
C TYR A 76 -21.95 33.52 -7.15
N GLU A 77 -23.13 33.37 -6.55
CA GLU A 77 -23.39 33.88 -5.19
C GLU A 77 -22.47 33.17 -4.18
N ILE A 78 -21.51 33.89 -3.59
CA ILE A 78 -20.52 33.35 -2.63
C ILE A 78 -21.14 33.29 -1.23
N VAL A 79 -22.27 32.59 -1.11
CA VAL A 79 -22.92 32.32 0.17
C VAL A 79 -23.50 30.91 0.21
N PRO A 80 -23.49 30.25 1.37
CA PRO A 80 -24.11 28.94 1.48
C PRO A 80 -25.64 29.01 1.41
N GLY A 81 -26.25 28.02 0.75
CA GLY A 81 -27.71 27.93 0.61
C GLY A 81 -28.45 27.54 1.90
N ASN A 82 -29.75 27.80 1.96
CA ASN A 82 -30.60 27.51 3.14
C ASN A 82 -30.65 26.01 3.46
N THR A 83 -30.68 25.15 2.43
CA THR A 83 -30.61 23.70 2.61
C THR A 83 -29.27 23.28 3.21
N PHE A 84 -28.17 23.94 2.83
CA PHE A 84 -26.87 23.69 3.42
C PHE A 84 -26.85 24.08 4.91
N PHE A 85 -27.31 25.28 5.27
CA PHE A 85 -27.32 25.71 6.68
C PHE A 85 -28.22 24.85 7.55
N ARG A 86 -29.39 24.45 7.05
CA ARG A 86 -30.26 23.48 7.73
C ARG A 86 -29.53 22.17 7.99
N ASN A 87 -28.80 21.67 6.98
CA ASN A 87 -28.04 20.43 7.08
C ASN A 87 -26.83 20.54 8.01
N LEU A 88 -26.14 21.67 7.98
CA LEU A 88 -24.98 21.94 8.81
C LEU A 88 -25.40 22.13 10.27
N LEU A 89 -26.41 22.94 10.57
CA LEU A 89 -26.68 23.44 11.92
C LEU A 89 -27.76 22.64 12.69
N TYR A 90 -28.65 21.91 12.01
CA TYR A 90 -29.84 21.34 12.66
C TYR A 90 -30.09 19.85 12.40
N THR A 91 -29.94 19.34 11.17
CA THR A 91 -30.23 17.92 10.90
C THR A 91 -29.03 17.02 11.16
N ASN A 92 -29.30 15.77 11.53
CA ASN A 92 -28.29 14.70 11.61
C ASN A 92 -27.07 15.05 12.50
N LYS A 93 -27.27 15.77 13.62
CA LYS A 93 -26.21 16.04 14.62
C LYS A 93 -25.63 14.74 15.23
N GLU A 94 -26.40 13.66 15.18
CA GLU A 94 -26.00 12.32 15.62
C GLU A 94 -25.12 11.57 14.61
N ALA A 95 -25.07 11.99 13.33
CA ALA A 95 -24.33 11.27 12.30
C ALA A 95 -22.81 11.40 12.47
N LYS A 96 -22.07 10.28 12.35
CA LYS A 96 -20.60 10.23 12.49
C LYS A 96 -19.87 11.12 11.45
N ASN A 97 -20.49 11.34 10.29
CA ASN A 97 -19.98 12.19 9.22
C ASN A 97 -21.13 12.66 8.32
N LEU A 98 -20.94 13.81 7.67
CA LEU A 98 -21.90 14.38 6.71
C LEU A 98 -21.18 14.83 5.44
N GLN A 99 -21.88 14.74 4.31
CA GLN A 99 -21.35 15.13 3.01
C GLN A 99 -21.90 16.50 2.59
N PHE A 100 -21.01 17.39 2.14
CA PHE A 100 -21.33 18.75 1.75
C PHE A 100 -20.60 19.12 0.46
N GLN A 101 -21.12 20.13 -0.24
CA GLN A 101 -20.35 20.80 -1.28
C GLN A 101 -19.13 21.50 -0.65
N GLU A 102 -17.95 21.28 -1.22
CA GLU A 102 -16.66 21.74 -0.71
C GLU A 102 -16.63 23.26 -0.55
N TYR A 103 -17.04 24.00 -1.57
CA TYR A 103 -17.10 25.47 -1.52
C TYR A 103 -17.98 26.00 -0.37
N ASN A 104 -19.10 25.35 -0.04
CA ASN A 104 -19.97 25.79 1.06
C ASN A 104 -19.30 25.63 2.43
N ILE A 105 -18.51 24.56 2.59
CA ILE A 105 -17.73 24.34 3.80
C ILE A 105 -16.56 25.32 3.86
N ASP A 106 -15.85 25.54 2.76
CA ASP A 106 -14.75 26.51 2.73
C ASP A 106 -15.21 27.94 3.00
N ILE A 107 -16.39 28.35 2.52
CA ILE A 107 -17.00 29.65 2.87
C ILE A 107 -17.21 29.75 4.39
N CYS A 108 -17.73 28.70 5.02
CA CYS A 108 -17.92 28.67 6.47
C CYS A 108 -16.59 28.77 7.24
N TYR A 109 -15.54 28.09 6.76
CA TYR A 109 -14.19 28.17 7.32
C TYR A 109 -13.55 29.55 7.15
N LEU A 110 -13.75 30.19 5.98
CA LEU A 110 -13.32 31.56 5.76
C LEU A 110 -14.02 32.52 6.72
N PHE A 111 -15.33 32.37 6.91
CA PHE A 111 -16.08 33.17 7.88
C PHE A 111 -15.59 32.96 9.32
N SER A 112 -15.44 31.71 9.75
CA SER A 112 -15.16 31.39 11.16
C SER A 112 -13.68 31.49 11.54
N HIS A 113 -12.75 31.25 10.61
CA HIS A 113 -11.31 31.16 10.86
C HIS A 113 -10.46 32.11 9.99
N GLY A 114 -11.05 32.79 9.01
CA GLY A 114 -10.34 33.67 8.07
C GLY A 114 -9.49 32.94 7.03
N ARG A 115 -9.63 31.61 6.90
CA ARG A 115 -8.87 30.76 5.97
C ARG A 115 -9.66 29.52 5.59
N LYS A 116 -9.32 28.88 4.46
CA LYS A 116 -10.01 27.66 3.98
C LYS A 116 -9.80 26.47 4.92
N ARG A 117 -10.65 25.45 4.80
CA ARG A 117 -10.63 24.25 5.65
C ARG A 117 -9.27 23.57 5.69
N PHE A 118 -8.66 23.37 4.53
CA PHE A 118 -7.35 22.73 4.42
C PHE A 118 -6.26 23.54 5.14
N ASP A 119 -6.27 24.86 4.98
CA ASP A 119 -5.30 25.76 5.60
C ASP A 119 -5.48 25.84 7.12
N GLN A 120 -6.73 25.81 7.61
CA GLN A 120 -7.04 25.76 9.04
C GLN A 120 -6.54 24.45 9.66
N LYS A 121 -6.77 23.29 9.03
CA LYS A 121 -6.25 22.01 9.53
C LYS A 121 -4.72 21.99 9.60
N ARG A 122 -4.06 22.60 8.61
CA ARG A 122 -2.60 22.76 8.62
C ARG A 122 -2.13 23.67 9.75
N PHE A 123 -2.86 24.76 10.02
CA PHE A 123 -2.57 25.69 11.10
C PHE A 123 -2.76 25.06 12.49
N GLU A 124 -3.83 24.29 12.70
CA GLU A 124 -4.08 23.58 13.96
C GLU A 124 -3.03 22.51 14.24
N LYS A 125 -2.58 21.81 13.19
CA LYS A 125 -1.48 20.86 13.28
C LYS A 125 -0.17 21.56 13.71
N LYS A 126 0.12 22.75 13.15
CA LYS A 126 1.27 23.59 13.54
C LYS A 126 1.17 24.04 15.01
N LEU A 127 -0.01 24.43 15.48
CA LEU A 127 -0.27 24.81 16.88
C LEU A 127 -0.11 23.66 17.88
N LEU A 128 -0.47 22.43 17.49
CA LEU A 128 -0.24 21.23 18.31
C LEU A 128 1.24 20.84 18.37
N GLU A 129 2.01 21.16 17.33
CA GLU A 129 3.47 20.97 17.29
C GLU A 129 4.23 21.99 18.15
N ASP A 130 3.68 23.21 18.32
CA ASP A 130 4.24 24.31 19.14
C ASP A 130 4.19 24.06 20.67
N PHE A 131 3.47 23.04 21.16
CA PHE A 131 3.47 22.65 22.59
C PHE A 131 4.62 21.71 22.99
N SER A 132 5.47 21.31 22.04
CA SER A 132 6.68 20.53 22.35
C SER A 132 7.87 21.48 22.56
N VAL A 133 8.19 21.77 23.82
CA VAL A 133 9.35 22.59 24.20
C VAL A 133 10.63 21.91 23.71
N TYR A 134 11.15 22.38 22.58
CA TYR A 134 12.45 21.95 22.05
C TYR A 134 13.52 22.95 22.51
N LYS A 135 14.47 22.48 23.31
CA LYS A 135 15.71 23.23 23.58
C LYS A 135 16.55 23.22 22.30
N ALA A 136 16.86 24.40 21.78
CA ALA A 136 17.74 24.56 20.63
C ALA A 136 19.11 23.86 20.87
N PRO A 137 19.65 23.11 19.89
CA PRO A 137 21.01 22.62 19.96
C PRO A 137 21.99 23.81 20.02
N SER A 138 23.05 23.68 20.83
CA SER A 138 24.09 24.70 21.01
C SER A 138 25.06 24.82 19.81
N GLN A 139 24.79 24.16 18.68
CA GLN A 139 25.59 24.19 17.46
C GLN A 139 24.74 24.69 16.27
N LYS A 140 25.33 25.54 15.43
CA LYS A 140 24.68 26.06 14.21
C LYS A 140 24.41 24.93 13.23
N LEU A 141 23.20 24.88 12.68
CA LEU A 141 22.84 23.98 11.58
C LEU A 141 23.78 24.21 10.39
N LYS A 142 24.25 23.12 9.81
CA LYS A 142 25.04 23.14 8.58
C LYS A 142 24.29 22.43 7.47
N VAL A 143 24.24 23.05 6.29
CA VAL A 143 23.49 22.54 5.14
C VAL A 143 24.44 22.32 3.98
N ILE A 144 24.35 21.17 3.35
CA ILE A 144 25.02 20.85 2.09
C ILE A 144 23.95 20.81 1.00
N ILE A 145 23.99 21.76 0.06
CA ILE A 145 23.05 21.79 -1.06
C ILE A 145 23.62 20.91 -2.18
N SER A 146 22.93 19.80 -2.45
CA SER A 146 23.22 18.86 -3.51
C SER A 146 22.39 19.19 -4.74
N SER A 147 23.05 19.44 -5.86
CA SER A 147 22.41 19.88 -7.10
C SER A 147 23.15 19.37 -8.34
N THR A 148 22.57 19.55 -9.51
CA THR A 148 23.29 19.39 -10.78
C THR A 148 23.86 20.73 -11.25
N LEU A 149 24.80 20.70 -12.20
CA LEU A 149 25.41 21.89 -12.78
C LEU A 149 24.37 22.84 -13.39
N ASN A 150 23.33 22.29 -14.02
CA ASN A 150 22.24 23.06 -14.61
C ASN A 150 21.33 23.72 -13.56
N ASN A 151 21.44 23.31 -12.28
CA ASN A 151 20.70 23.89 -11.15
C ASN A 151 21.60 24.66 -10.19
N MET A 152 22.80 25.04 -10.62
CA MET A 152 23.75 25.80 -9.80
C MET A 152 23.18 27.17 -9.40
N SER A 153 22.44 27.85 -10.28
CA SER A 153 21.81 29.13 -9.95
C SER A 153 20.77 29.01 -8.84
N GLU A 154 19.93 27.99 -8.89
CA GLU A 154 18.94 27.69 -7.85
C GLU A 154 19.64 27.33 -6.54
N SER A 155 20.70 26.53 -6.60
CA SER A 155 21.54 26.16 -5.45
C SER A 155 22.17 27.38 -4.77
N GLU A 156 22.74 28.31 -5.55
CA GLU A 156 23.30 29.56 -5.04
C GLU A 156 22.24 30.46 -4.39
N LYS A 157 21.05 30.57 -4.99
CA LYS A 157 19.93 31.34 -4.42
C LYS A 157 19.47 30.78 -3.09
N ILE A 158 19.32 29.45 -2.98
CA ILE A 158 18.99 28.79 -1.71
C ILE A 158 20.13 29.03 -0.70
N GLY A 159 21.38 28.87 -1.11
CA GLY A 159 22.52 29.05 -0.23
C GLY A 159 22.64 30.47 0.32
N ALA A 160 22.49 31.49 -0.53
CA ALA A 160 22.44 32.88 -0.10
C ALA A 160 21.26 33.14 0.83
N TYR A 161 20.07 32.65 0.48
CA TYR A 161 18.87 32.78 1.30
C TYR A 161 19.06 32.23 2.72
N LEU A 162 19.59 31.00 2.84
CA LEU A 162 19.81 30.35 4.13
C LEU A 162 20.90 31.06 4.96
N LYS A 163 21.97 31.54 4.33
CA LYS A 163 23.02 32.33 5.00
C LYS A 163 22.47 33.66 5.52
N ASP A 164 21.81 34.42 4.64
CA ASP A 164 21.39 35.79 4.92
C ASP A 164 20.20 35.86 5.89
N LYS A 165 19.24 34.93 5.77
CA LYS A 165 18.02 34.93 6.60
C LYS A 165 18.21 34.23 7.94
N PHE A 166 19.04 33.20 7.99
CA PHE A 166 19.08 32.28 9.13
C PHE A 166 20.47 32.07 9.74
N ASP A 167 21.52 32.69 9.19
CA ASP A 167 22.90 32.53 9.68
C ASP A 167 23.35 31.05 9.72
N ILE A 168 22.88 30.27 8.74
CA ILE A 168 23.19 28.85 8.56
C ILE A 168 24.51 28.70 7.79
N ILE A 169 25.34 27.74 8.19
CA ILE A 169 26.54 27.38 7.44
C ILE A 169 26.11 26.60 6.21
N VAL A 170 26.35 27.13 5.01
CA VAL A 170 25.98 26.45 3.76
C VAL A 170 27.19 26.16 2.89
N GLU A 171 27.28 24.89 2.49
CA GLU A 171 28.18 24.38 1.47
C GLU A 171 27.36 23.89 0.27
N THR A 172 27.92 23.97 -0.93
CA THR A 172 27.30 23.43 -2.15
C THR A 172 28.13 22.26 -2.65
N GLU A 173 27.48 21.33 -3.33
CA GLU A 173 28.14 20.29 -4.12
C GLU A 173 27.36 20.06 -5.42
N ILE A 174 28.10 19.78 -6.49
CA ILE A 174 27.54 19.55 -7.82
C ILE A 174 27.76 18.10 -8.21
N ARG A 175 26.68 17.33 -8.17
CA ARG A 175 26.71 15.87 -8.24
C ARG A 175 27.21 15.34 -9.58
N ASN A 176 26.87 16.03 -10.67
CA ASN A 176 27.28 15.65 -12.03
C ASN A 176 28.58 16.33 -12.50
N SER A 177 29.40 16.84 -11.57
CA SER A 177 30.72 17.43 -11.87
C SER A 177 31.83 16.75 -11.08
N GLN A 178 32.90 16.34 -11.76
CA GLN A 178 34.09 15.78 -11.09
C GLN A 178 34.86 16.83 -10.27
N THR A 179 34.78 18.11 -10.66
CA THR A 179 35.52 19.19 -10.01
C THR A 179 34.83 19.70 -8.75
N PHE A 180 33.50 19.64 -8.71
CA PHE A 180 32.66 20.26 -7.68
C PHE A 180 31.85 19.25 -6.86
N SER A 181 32.00 17.95 -7.11
CA SER A 181 31.40 16.89 -6.29
C SER A 181 32.27 16.61 -5.06
N LYS A 182 31.62 16.17 -3.98
CA LYS A 182 32.27 15.78 -2.72
C LYS A 182 32.44 14.26 -2.60
N GLY A 183 32.72 13.58 -3.71
CA GLY A 183 32.67 12.12 -3.78
C GLY A 183 31.25 11.59 -3.96
N SER A 184 31.07 10.29 -3.76
CA SER A 184 29.78 9.61 -3.89
C SER A 184 28.77 10.06 -2.82
N LEU A 185 27.47 9.88 -3.07
CA LEU A 185 26.44 10.22 -2.07
C LEU A 185 26.65 9.44 -0.77
N LEU A 186 27.07 8.18 -0.84
CA LEU A 186 27.34 7.39 0.36
C LEU A 186 28.51 7.96 1.19
N GLU A 187 29.60 8.37 0.54
CA GLU A 187 30.73 9.02 1.23
C GLU A 187 30.32 10.34 1.87
N LEU A 188 29.53 11.15 1.15
CA LEU A 188 28.98 12.39 1.68
C LEU A 188 28.15 12.13 2.95
N TYR A 189 27.22 11.18 2.89
CA TYR A 189 26.29 10.90 3.99
C TYR A 189 26.96 10.23 5.20
N ASN A 190 27.95 9.36 4.97
CA ASN A 190 28.71 8.75 6.06
C ASN A 190 29.56 9.78 6.84
N GLY A 191 29.88 10.91 6.22
CA GLY A 191 30.61 12.00 6.85
C GLY A 191 29.76 12.97 7.65
N LEU A 192 28.42 12.84 7.63
CA LEU A 192 27.52 13.81 8.26
C LEU A 192 27.44 13.63 9.78
N ASP A 193 27.46 14.76 10.50
CA ASP A 193 27.11 14.80 11.91
C ASP A 193 25.62 15.08 12.17
N SER A 194 25.21 15.09 13.43
CA SER A 194 23.80 15.26 13.81
C SER A 194 23.21 16.66 13.52
N ASN A 195 24.04 17.64 13.19
CA ASN A 195 23.61 19.01 12.86
C ASN A 195 23.84 19.32 11.38
N GLU A 196 24.22 18.34 10.57
CA GLU A 196 24.38 18.47 9.13
C GLU A 196 23.17 17.88 8.38
N GLN A 197 22.68 18.64 7.40
CA GLN A 197 21.56 18.26 6.55
C GLN A 197 21.94 18.41 5.08
N VAL A 198 21.47 17.51 4.24
CA VAL A 198 21.66 17.53 2.79
C VAL A 198 20.38 17.97 2.12
N PHE A 199 20.42 19.13 1.48
CA PHE A 199 19.31 19.68 0.72
C PHE A 199 19.47 19.26 -0.72
N ILE A 200 18.72 18.25 -1.15
CA ILE A 200 18.78 17.78 -2.54
C ILE A 200 17.77 18.56 -3.38
N ILE A 201 18.26 19.24 -4.41
CA ILE A 201 17.42 19.86 -5.42
C ILE A 201 16.94 18.79 -6.39
N ILE A 202 15.65 18.47 -6.31
CA ILE A 202 14.99 17.55 -7.24
C ILE A 202 14.45 18.38 -8.40
N SER A 203 15.02 18.13 -9.57
CA SER A 203 14.65 18.75 -10.84
C SER A 203 14.54 17.68 -11.92
N ARG A 204 14.03 18.06 -13.09
CA ARG A 204 14.05 17.18 -14.25
C ARG A 204 15.49 16.79 -14.62
N ASP A 205 16.42 17.73 -14.56
CA ASP A 205 17.84 17.48 -14.88
C ASP A 205 18.45 16.46 -13.90
N PHE A 206 18.18 16.60 -12.61
CA PHE A 206 18.63 15.65 -11.59
C PHE A 206 18.09 14.24 -11.86
N LEU A 207 16.79 14.11 -12.15
CA LEU A 207 16.12 12.83 -12.40
C LEU A 207 16.41 12.24 -13.80
N GLN A 208 17.02 13.00 -14.69
CA GLN A 208 17.45 12.55 -16.02
C GLN A 208 18.97 12.32 -16.09
N ASN A 209 19.69 12.59 -15.00
CA ASN A 209 21.12 12.38 -14.87
C ASN A 209 21.44 10.99 -14.29
N GLU A 210 22.25 10.23 -15.02
CA GLU A 210 22.61 8.85 -14.69
C GLU A 210 23.33 8.70 -13.35
N ASN A 211 24.35 9.53 -13.10
CA ASN A 211 25.13 9.46 -11.87
C ASN A 211 24.30 9.85 -10.65
N CYS A 212 23.48 10.90 -10.78
CA CYS A 212 22.60 11.36 -9.71
C CYS A 212 21.60 10.27 -9.31
N LEU A 213 20.90 9.68 -10.30
CA LEU A 213 19.94 8.63 -10.03
C LEU A 213 20.60 7.36 -9.49
N ARG A 214 21.71 6.91 -10.07
CA ARG A 214 22.39 5.68 -9.61
C ARG A 214 22.77 5.78 -8.13
N GLU A 215 23.46 6.86 -7.76
CA GLU A 215 23.91 7.04 -6.39
C GLU A 215 22.74 7.21 -5.41
N LEU A 216 21.68 7.91 -5.83
CA LEU A 216 20.50 8.11 -4.98
C LEU A 216 19.73 6.80 -4.80
N ILE A 217 19.58 6.00 -5.86
CA ILE A 217 18.99 4.66 -5.82
C ILE A 217 19.77 3.75 -4.87
N ASP A 218 21.10 3.76 -4.94
CA ASP A 218 21.92 2.91 -4.08
C ASP A 218 21.85 3.36 -2.62
N LEU A 219 21.92 4.67 -2.35
CA LEU A 219 21.79 5.22 -1.00
C LEU A 219 20.42 4.88 -0.38
N THR A 220 19.34 5.15 -1.11
CA THR A 220 17.97 4.89 -0.62
C THR A 220 17.68 3.41 -0.43
N LYS A 221 18.27 2.53 -1.25
CA LYS A 221 18.07 1.08 -1.14
C LYS A 221 18.86 0.45 0.01
N PHE A 222 20.12 0.82 0.18
CA PHE A 222 21.02 0.15 1.12
C PHE A 222 21.17 0.86 2.46
N HIS A 223 20.88 2.16 2.50
CA HIS A 223 21.02 3.01 3.70
C HIS A 223 19.82 3.96 3.88
N PRO A 224 18.57 3.46 3.90
CA PRO A 224 17.37 4.30 3.97
C PRO A 224 17.32 5.16 5.23
N ASP A 225 17.77 4.65 6.38
CA ASP A 225 17.77 5.41 7.64
C ASP A 225 18.71 6.62 7.58
N LEU A 226 19.90 6.43 7.02
CA LEU A 226 20.90 7.49 6.85
C LEU A 226 20.40 8.57 5.89
N TYR A 227 19.74 8.14 4.81
CA TYR A 227 19.10 9.06 3.88
C TYR A 227 17.95 9.83 4.55
N LEU A 228 16.99 9.15 5.16
CA LEU A 228 15.79 9.79 5.72
C LEU A 228 16.09 10.73 6.89
N SER A 229 17.16 10.49 7.64
CA SER A 229 17.57 11.31 8.79
C SER A 229 18.33 12.59 8.45
N HIS A 230 18.86 12.70 7.23
CA HIS A 230 19.67 13.84 6.79
C HIS A 230 19.16 14.54 5.53
N THR A 231 18.15 13.98 4.84
CA THR A 231 17.71 14.52 3.55
C THR A 231 16.51 15.44 3.67
N PHE A 232 16.62 16.63 3.09
CA PHE A 232 15.51 17.52 2.82
C PHE A 232 15.39 17.78 1.31
N HIS A 233 14.23 17.48 0.72
CA HIS A 233 14.02 17.66 -0.72
C HIS A 233 13.51 19.06 -1.05
N ILE A 234 14.15 19.71 -2.01
CA ILE A 234 13.68 20.95 -2.61
C ILE A 234 13.26 20.67 -4.04
N LEU A 235 11.96 20.72 -4.31
CA LEU A 235 11.42 20.43 -5.63
C LEU A 235 11.40 21.69 -6.48
N LEU A 236 11.97 21.61 -7.69
CA LEU A 236 11.84 22.67 -8.70
C LEU A 236 10.52 22.56 -9.47
N LYS A 237 10.11 23.67 -10.08
CA LYS A 237 8.80 23.80 -10.73
C LYS A 237 8.54 22.74 -11.81
N ASP A 238 9.60 22.35 -12.52
CA ASP A 238 9.58 21.36 -13.59
C ASP A 238 9.25 19.93 -13.15
N VAL A 239 9.21 19.64 -11.84
CA VAL A 239 8.87 18.31 -11.30
C VAL A 239 7.56 18.26 -10.50
N TYR A 240 6.91 19.39 -10.26
CA TYR A 240 5.61 19.43 -9.59
C TYR A 240 4.52 20.19 -10.38
N GLU A 241 4.89 20.82 -11.49
CA GLU A 241 3.97 21.42 -12.47
C GLU A 241 4.37 21.02 -13.90
N GLY A 242 3.38 21.03 -14.80
CA GLY A 242 3.57 20.71 -16.22
C GLY A 242 3.76 19.21 -16.51
N ASP A 243 4.29 18.90 -17.70
CA ASP A 243 4.30 17.54 -18.26
C ASP A 243 5.22 16.55 -17.52
N PHE A 244 6.09 17.03 -16.62
CA PHE A 244 7.03 16.20 -15.83
C PHE A 244 6.65 16.16 -14.34
N ASN A 245 5.40 16.47 -14.01
CA ASN A 245 4.90 16.42 -12.65
C ASN A 245 4.94 15.00 -12.05
N LEU A 246 5.79 14.82 -11.03
CA LEU A 246 5.98 13.53 -10.37
C LEU A 246 4.77 13.08 -9.55
N PHE A 247 3.86 13.99 -9.22
CA PHE A 247 2.70 13.69 -8.38
C PHE A 247 1.55 13.04 -9.15
N ASP A 248 1.54 13.14 -10.47
CA ASP A 248 0.55 12.49 -11.33
C ASP A 248 1.12 11.27 -12.09
N SER A 249 0.26 10.49 -12.73
CA SER A 249 0.68 9.32 -13.50
C SER A 249 1.34 9.67 -14.83
N LEU A 250 1.01 10.82 -15.42
CA LEU A 250 1.49 11.21 -16.75
C LEU A 250 2.95 11.65 -16.69
N GLY A 251 3.32 12.52 -15.75
CA GLY A 251 4.70 12.96 -15.58
C GLY A 251 5.64 11.83 -15.18
N ARG A 252 5.18 10.88 -14.35
CA ARG A 252 5.93 9.65 -14.07
C ARG A 252 6.15 8.80 -15.32
N SER A 253 5.11 8.67 -16.15
CA SER A 253 5.21 7.97 -17.43
C SER A 253 6.21 8.63 -18.39
N GLU A 254 6.25 9.96 -18.45
CA GLU A 254 7.22 10.69 -19.30
C GLU A 254 8.67 10.50 -18.83
N LEU A 255 8.92 10.42 -17.51
CA LEU A 255 10.26 10.12 -17.00
C LEU A 255 10.69 8.68 -17.30
N LEU A 256 9.79 7.70 -17.15
CA LEU A 256 10.06 6.31 -17.51
C LEU A 256 10.33 6.16 -19.00
N LYS A 257 9.55 6.85 -19.84
CA LYS A 257 9.74 6.91 -21.28
C LYS A 257 11.10 7.49 -21.66
N TYR A 258 11.56 8.55 -20.99
CA TYR A 258 12.90 9.08 -21.19
C TYR A 258 13.98 8.01 -20.98
N TRP A 259 13.93 7.30 -19.84
CA TRP A 259 14.91 6.26 -19.51
C TRP A 259 14.81 5.05 -20.44
N LYS A 260 13.59 4.65 -20.82
CA LYS A 260 13.36 3.58 -21.80
C LYS A 260 14.00 3.91 -23.15
N LEU A 261 13.72 5.09 -23.71
CA LEU A 261 14.31 5.53 -24.98
C LEU A 261 15.84 5.65 -24.90
N ARG A 262 16.36 6.09 -23.75
CA ARG A 262 17.80 6.16 -23.50
C ARG A 262 18.45 4.78 -23.54
N ILE A 263 17.85 3.79 -22.87
CA ILE A 263 18.32 2.39 -22.86
C ILE A 263 18.25 1.79 -24.26
N GLU A 264 17.14 1.95 -24.97
CA GLU A 264 16.99 1.44 -26.35
C GLU A 264 18.05 2.01 -27.30
N LYS A 265 18.33 3.31 -27.19
CA LYS A 265 19.39 3.97 -27.97
C LYS A 265 20.78 3.41 -27.63
N LEU A 266 21.05 3.17 -26.35
CA LEU A 266 22.30 2.56 -25.90
C LEU A 266 22.42 1.11 -26.38
N GLU A 267 21.36 0.31 -26.34
CA GLU A 267 21.34 -1.06 -26.87
C GLU A 267 21.67 -1.13 -28.35
N LYS A 268 21.04 -0.24 -29.13
CA LYS A 268 21.28 -0.15 -30.58
C LYS A 268 22.75 0.17 -30.86
N ASN A 269 23.30 1.15 -30.14
CA ASN A 269 24.71 1.52 -30.28
C ASN A 269 25.65 0.41 -29.82
N HIS A 270 25.35 -0.27 -28.72
CA HIS A 270 26.17 -1.38 -28.20
C HIS A 270 26.23 -2.56 -29.18
N LYS A 271 25.09 -2.91 -29.82
CA LYS A 271 25.03 -3.94 -30.87
C LYS A 271 25.92 -3.60 -32.08
N LEU A 272 25.98 -2.32 -32.48
CA LEU A 272 26.83 -1.85 -33.58
C LEU A 272 28.33 -1.89 -33.23
N LEU A 273 28.69 -1.72 -31.95
CA LEU A 273 30.09 -1.76 -31.52
C LEU A 273 30.60 -3.21 -31.41
N ILE A 274 29.78 -4.15 -30.92
CA ILE A 274 30.18 -5.57 -30.79
C ILE A 274 30.47 -6.25 -32.13
N SER A 275 29.93 -5.75 -33.25
CA SER A 275 30.25 -6.27 -34.59
C SER A 275 31.70 -6.03 -35.02
N ASP A 276 32.42 -5.09 -34.39
CA ASP A 276 33.83 -4.83 -34.65
C ASP A 276 34.73 -5.45 -33.57
N LYS A 277 35.38 -6.56 -33.92
CA LYS A 277 36.31 -7.30 -33.06
C LYS A 277 37.57 -6.47 -32.76
N LYS A 278 37.60 -5.74 -31.65
CA LYS A 278 38.84 -5.36 -30.92
C LYS A 278 38.52 -4.82 -29.52
N GLU A 279 39.16 -5.43 -28.51
CA GLU A 279 39.21 -5.08 -27.06
C GLU A 279 38.12 -5.64 -26.12
N LYS A 280 38.36 -6.86 -25.61
CA LYS A 280 37.48 -7.57 -24.65
C LYS A 280 37.21 -6.82 -23.33
N GLU A 281 38.15 -6.00 -22.83
CA GLU A 281 37.98 -5.30 -21.54
C GLU A 281 37.09 -4.06 -21.65
N PHE A 282 37.23 -3.28 -22.71
CA PHE A 282 36.38 -2.12 -22.97
C PHE A 282 34.91 -2.52 -23.11
N TYR A 283 34.62 -3.60 -23.85
CA TYR A 283 33.27 -4.15 -23.97
C TYR A 283 32.73 -4.71 -22.65
N LYS A 284 33.59 -5.29 -21.81
CA LYS A 284 33.18 -5.77 -20.47
C LYS A 284 32.77 -4.60 -19.57
N LYS A 285 33.54 -3.51 -19.58
CA LYS A 285 33.22 -2.28 -18.83
C LYS A 285 31.92 -1.64 -19.33
N LEU A 286 31.79 -1.46 -20.65
CA LEU A 286 30.56 -0.95 -21.27
C LEU A 286 29.33 -1.81 -20.97
N ARG A 287 29.49 -3.14 -20.94
CA ARG A 287 28.41 -4.05 -20.57
C ARG A 287 28.00 -3.87 -19.11
N THR A 288 28.95 -3.71 -18.19
CA THR A 288 28.66 -3.40 -16.78
C THR A 288 27.94 -2.06 -16.63
N GLU A 289 28.42 -0.99 -17.28
CA GLU A 289 27.76 0.32 -17.28
C GLU A 289 26.33 0.23 -17.86
N PHE A 290 26.16 -0.54 -18.92
CA PHE A 290 24.86 -0.79 -19.51
C PHE A 290 23.90 -1.56 -18.59
N ASP A 291 24.38 -2.60 -17.91
CA ASP A 291 23.61 -3.35 -16.91
C ASP A 291 23.26 -2.47 -15.69
N GLU A 292 24.10 -1.48 -15.35
CA GLU A 292 23.80 -0.49 -14.32
C GLU A 292 22.70 0.50 -14.74
N ILE A 293 22.73 1.01 -15.98
CA ILE A 293 21.67 1.90 -16.51
C ILE A 293 20.33 1.16 -16.57
N LYS A 294 20.32 -0.14 -16.90
CA LYS A 294 19.11 -0.97 -16.82
C LYS A 294 18.53 -1.04 -15.41
N LYS A 295 19.36 -1.09 -14.37
CA LYS A 295 18.86 -1.06 -12.98
C LYS A 295 18.18 0.26 -12.63
N ILE A 296 18.47 1.36 -13.33
CA ILE A 296 17.80 2.64 -13.10
C ILE A 296 16.30 2.51 -13.38
N ILE A 297 15.89 2.02 -14.56
CA ILE A 297 14.45 1.93 -14.88
C ILE A 297 13.69 1.00 -13.93
N GLU A 298 14.34 -0.09 -13.49
CA GLU A 298 13.76 -1.09 -12.59
C GLU A 298 13.45 -0.52 -11.21
N LYS A 299 14.27 0.40 -10.73
CA LYS A 299 14.19 0.96 -9.38
C LYS A 299 13.67 2.39 -9.36
N LEU A 300 13.43 2.98 -10.53
CA LEU A 300 12.99 4.37 -10.64
C LEU A 300 11.63 4.58 -9.97
N HIS A 301 10.72 3.61 -10.09
CA HIS A 301 9.42 3.66 -9.43
C HIS A 301 9.56 3.79 -7.91
N ASP A 302 10.34 2.90 -7.28
CA ASP A 302 10.57 2.92 -5.83
C ASP A 302 11.17 4.25 -5.37
N LEU A 303 12.17 4.77 -6.11
CA LEU A 303 12.78 6.06 -5.80
C LEU A 303 11.78 7.22 -5.90
N LEU A 304 10.96 7.24 -6.94
CA LEU A 304 9.96 8.29 -7.13
C LEU A 304 8.94 8.27 -5.99
N ASP A 305 8.53 7.10 -5.53
CA ASP A 305 7.63 7.00 -4.39
C ASP A 305 8.30 7.48 -3.10
N ILE A 306 9.58 7.17 -2.87
CA ILE A 306 10.35 7.76 -1.76
C ILE A 306 10.33 9.29 -1.82
N ILE A 307 10.60 9.91 -2.98
CA ILE A 307 10.59 11.37 -3.12
C ILE A 307 9.17 11.94 -2.89
N ARG A 308 8.14 11.30 -3.47
CA ARG A 308 6.73 11.73 -3.41
C ARG A 308 6.12 11.58 -2.02
N GLU A 309 6.58 10.61 -1.24
CA GLU A 309 6.03 10.31 0.08
C GLU A 309 6.88 10.90 1.20
N ASN A 310 8.13 11.29 0.93
CA ASN A 310 9.00 11.90 1.94
C ASN A 310 8.34 13.15 2.56
N GLN A 311 8.15 13.14 3.87
CA GLN A 311 7.51 14.24 4.60
C GLN A 311 8.41 15.48 4.68
N HIS A 312 9.72 15.31 4.51
CA HIS A 312 10.75 16.33 4.55
C HIS A 312 11.03 16.86 3.14
N LYS A 313 10.03 17.52 2.56
CA LYS A 313 10.14 18.17 1.24
C LYS A 313 9.45 19.52 1.19
N ILE A 314 9.90 20.39 0.28
CA ILE A 314 9.30 21.69 0.02
C ILE A 314 9.43 22.09 -1.45
N TYR A 315 8.51 22.91 -1.95
CA TYR A 315 8.65 23.53 -3.26
C TYR A 315 9.63 24.71 -3.17
N TYR A 316 10.51 24.84 -4.15
CA TYR A 316 11.52 25.88 -4.24
C TYR A 316 10.98 27.29 -3.97
N GLU A 317 9.87 27.66 -4.62
CA GLU A 317 9.27 28.99 -4.44
C GLU A 317 8.70 29.18 -3.02
N ILE A 318 8.18 28.13 -2.38
CA ILE A 318 7.68 28.20 -1.01
C ILE A 318 8.84 28.42 -0.04
N LEU A 319 9.97 27.73 -0.24
CA LEU A 319 11.16 27.90 0.60
C LEU A 319 11.62 29.36 0.61
N LEU A 320 11.76 29.96 -0.57
CA LEU A 320 12.30 31.32 -0.69
C LEU A 320 11.30 32.42 -0.32
N ASN A 321 9.99 32.19 -0.55
CA ASN A 321 9.00 33.25 -0.40
C ASN A 321 8.18 33.16 0.90
N LYS A 322 8.04 31.98 1.50
CA LYS A 322 7.11 31.75 2.62
C LYS A 322 7.79 31.38 3.94
N ILE A 323 8.97 30.77 3.92
CA ILE A 323 9.67 30.35 5.14
C ILE A 323 10.50 31.51 5.66
N ASN A 324 9.98 32.28 6.62
CA ASN A 324 10.62 33.54 7.03
C ASN A 324 11.31 33.46 8.40
N LYS A 325 11.11 32.36 9.13
CA LYS A 325 11.67 32.15 10.47
C LYS A 325 12.50 30.87 10.53
N TYR A 326 13.56 30.87 11.33
CA TYR A 326 14.44 29.70 11.49
C TYR A 326 13.66 28.49 12.04
N GLU A 327 12.71 28.73 12.94
CA GLU A 327 11.83 27.72 13.51
C GLU A 327 10.94 27.05 12.46
N GLU A 328 10.52 27.82 11.44
CA GLU A 328 9.70 27.28 10.33
C GLU A 328 10.51 26.37 9.42
N LEU A 329 11.78 26.72 9.15
CA LEU A 329 12.69 25.86 8.40
C LEU A 329 12.98 24.58 9.18
N THR A 330 13.42 24.72 10.43
CA THR A 330 13.81 23.57 11.29
C THR A 330 12.65 22.63 11.61
N ALA A 331 11.40 23.12 11.64
CA ALA A 331 10.22 22.27 11.77
C ALA A 331 10.00 21.33 10.56
N LEU A 332 10.50 21.71 9.37
CA LEU A 332 10.37 20.90 8.15
C LEU A 332 11.51 19.90 7.96
N LEU A 333 12.64 20.10 8.65
CA LEU A 333 13.80 19.24 8.53
C LEU A 333 13.59 17.90 9.24
N PRO A 334 14.25 16.83 8.76
CA PRO A 334 14.35 15.59 9.51
C PRO A 334 14.87 15.87 10.92
N LYS A 335 14.10 15.47 11.93
CA LYS A 335 14.58 15.49 13.32
C LYS A 335 15.29 14.17 13.57
N LEU A 336 16.55 14.21 13.99
CA LEU A 336 17.22 13.05 14.58
C LEU A 336 16.55 12.72 15.92
N THR A 337 15.39 12.07 15.87
CA THR A 337 14.85 11.40 17.03
C THR A 337 15.77 10.23 17.32
N LYS A 338 16.43 10.26 18.49
CA LYS A 338 17.05 9.03 19.01
C LYS A 338 15.96 7.94 18.96
N PRO A 339 16.24 6.77 18.38
CA PRO A 339 15.27 5.70 18.33
C PRO A 339 14.70 5.47 19.72
N HIS A 340 13.37 5.52 19.84
CA HIS A 340 12.70 5.11 21.05
C HIS A 340 13.17 3.70 21.38
N ILE A 341 13.65 3.48 22.60
CA ILE A 341 14.05 2.16 23.05
C ILE A 341 12.77 1.36 23.22
N ILE A 342 12.44 0.52 22.24
CA ILE A 342 11.33 -0.42 22.37
C ILE A 342 11.64 -1.44 23.47
N SER A 343 10.60 -1.99 24.10
CA SER A 343 10.80 -2.96 25.17
C SER A 343 11.65 -4.15 24.72
N SER A 344 12.42 -4.74 25.63
CA SER A 344 13.28 -5.89 25.31
C SER A 344 12.50 -7.06 24.71
N SER A 345 11.22 -7.22 25.08
CA SER A 345 10.33 -8.25 24.52
C SER A 345 10.02 -8.03 23.04
N LEU A 346 9.77 -6.77 22.63
CA LEU A 346 9.51 -6.40 21.25
C LEU A 346 10.77 -6.49 20.40
N GLU A 347 11.92 -6.07 20.94
CA GLU A 347 13.21 -6.19 20.25
C GLU A 347 13.58 -7.66 19.99
N LEU A 348 13.30 -8.56 20.95
CA LEU A 348 13.47 -10.01 20.75
C LEU A 348 12.52 -10.56 19.68
N THR A 349 11.27 -10.12 19.67
CA THR A 349 10.28 -10.49 18.64
C THR A 349 10.74 -10.05 17.25
N TYR A 350 11.14 -8.78 17.10
CA TYR A 350 11.67 -8.22 15.86
C TYR A 350 12.87 -8.99 15.32
N LYS A 351 13.81 -9.39 16.20
CA LYS A 351 15.01 -10.17 15.84
C LYS A 351 14.71 -11.62 15.46
N ARG A 352 13.63 -12.21 15.99
CA ARG A 352 13.20 -13.58 15.66
C ARG A 352 12.63 -13.68 14.25
N ILE A 353 11.89 -12.67 13.80
CA ILE A 353 11.30 -12.65 12.47
C ILE A 353 12.42 -12.40 11.44
N LYS A 354 12.81 -13.42 10.68
CA LYS A 354 13.84 -13.31 9.63
C LYS A 354 13.18 -13.45 8.26
N ILE A 355 13.49 -12.53 7.35
CA ILE A 355 12.99 -12.52 5.97
C ILE A 355 14.20 -12.71 5.05
N PRO A 356 14.49 -13.93 4.57
CA PRO A 356 15.72 -14.24 3.84
C PRO A 356 15.81 -13.61 2.45
N SER A 357 14.73 -13.68 1.66
CA SER A 357 14.63 -13.09 0.32
C SER A 357 13.18 -13.03 -0.12
N THR A 358 12.82 -12.00 -0.87
CA THR A 358 11.47 -11.80 -1.42
C THR A 358 11.21 -12.63 -2.67
N ASN A 359 12.24 -13.09 -3.40
CA ASN A 359 12.04 -13.82 -4.66
C ASN A 359 13.15 -14.81 -5.03
N ASN A 360 14.11 -15.10 -4.15
CA ASN A 360 15.16 -16.07 -4.45
C ASN A 360 14.72 -17.50 -4.07
N PRO A 361 14.49 -18.41 -5.03
CA PRO A 361 14.05 -19.77 -4.73
C PRO A 361 15.06 -20.61 -3.93
N ASN A 362 16.34 -20.23 -3.92
CA ASN A 362 17.38 -20.89 -3.10
C ASN A 362 17.45 -20.35 -1.66
N LYS A 363 16.74 -19.26 -1.37
CA LYS A 363 16.62 -18.65 -0.04
C LYS A 363 15.17 -18.24 0.21
N PRO A 364 14.22 -19.19 0.17
CA PRO A 364 12.81 -18.87 0.33
C PRO A 364 12.53 -18.34 1.74
N GLU A 365 11.47 -17.56 1.88
CA GLU A 365 11.06 -17.02 3.18
C GLU A 365 10.10 -17.91 3.96
N PHE A 366 9.50 -18.89 3.30
CA PHE A 366 8.51 -19.78 3.87
C PHE A 366 8.86 -21.25 3.60
N PRO A 367 8.54 -22.20 4.51
CA PRO A 367 8.09 -21.99 5.89
C PRO A 367 9.10 -21.20 6.75
N PRO A 368 8.66 -20.43 7.76
CA PRO A 368 9.51 -19.41 8.36
C PRO A 368 10.50 -19.95 9.40
N GLU A 369 11.76 -19.50 9.31
CA GLU A 369 12.76 -19.69 10.36
C GLU A 369 12.43 -18.87 11.62
N PRO A 370 12.88 -19.29 12.82
CA PRO A 370 13.70 -20.48 13.10
C PRO A 370 12.88 -21.75 13.40
N PHE A 371 11.55 -21.69 13.34
CA PHE A 371 10.68 -22.80 13.74
C PHE A 371 10.53 -23.87 12.67
N TYR A 372 10.67 -23.48 11.41
CA TYR A 372 10.59 -24.36 10.26
C TYR A 372 11.79 -24.17 9.34
N THR A 373 12.05 -25.15 8.48
CA THR A 373 13.09 -25.07 7.45
C THR A 373 12.50 -24.48 6.17
N PRO A 374 12.94 -23.30 5.71
CA PRO A 374 12.48 -22.72 4.46
C PRO A 374 12.83 -23.64 3.29
N LYS A 375 11.88 -23.81 2.37
CA LYS A 375 12.09 -24.61 1.16
C LYS A 375 11.17 -24.12 0.05
N PHE A 376 11.63 -24.24 -1.20
CA PHE A 376 10.84 -23.95 -2.38
C PHE A 376 10.87 -25.15 -3.33
N PRO A 377 9.73 -25.79 -3.64
CA PRO A 377 8.38 -25.52 -3.12
C PRO A 377 8.21 -25.74 -1.61
N ALA A 378 7.35 -24.94 -0.97
CA ALA A 378 7.08 -25.05 0.47
C ALA A 378 6.21 -26.26 0.83
N SER A 379 5.30 -26.64 -0.05
CA SER A 379 4.41 -27.80 0.12
C SER A 379 4.63 -28.84 -0.97
N GLU A 380 4.23 -30.07 -0.68
CA GLU A 380 4.47 -31.20 -1.59
C GLU A 380 3.55 -31.15 -2.83
N THR A 381 4.07 -31.65 -3.94
CA THR A 381 3.29 -31.94 -5.15
C THR A 381 3.53 -33.39 -5.56
N TYR A 382 2.47 -34.19 -5.65
CA TYR A 382 2.60 -35.62 -5.98
C TYR A 382 1.47 -36.13 -6.88
N LYS A 383 1.69 -37.28 -7.50
CA LYS A 383 0.69 -37.92 -8.36
C LYS A 383 -0.41 -38.57 -7.54
N ILE A 384 -1.65 -38.44 -8.03
CA ILE A 384 -2.82 -39.13 -7.48
C ILE A 384 -3.50 -39.94 -8.58
N HIS A 385 -4.30 -40.93 -8.19
CA HIS A 385 -5.10 -41.74 -9.11
C HIS A 385 -6.54 -41.24 -9.14
N ILE A 386 -6.99 -40.77 -10.31
CA ILE A 386 -8.40 -40.47 -10.58
C ILE A 386 -8.86 -41.36 -11.73
N PRO A 387 -9.91 -42.17 -11.57
CA PRO A 387 -10.40 -43.05 -12.64
C PRO A 387 -10.68 -42.29 -13.94
N GLY A 388 -10.12 -42.79 -15.04
CA GLY A 388 -10.31 -42.22 -16.37
C GLY A 388 -9.31 -41.12 -16.77
N PHE A 389 -8.38 -40.72 -15.91
CA PHE A 389 -7.31 -39.76 -16.23
C PHE A 389 -5.92 -40.37 -16.00
N SER A 390 -4.96 -40.07 -16.87
CA SER A 390 -3.63 -40.70 -16.83
C SER A 390 -2.52 -39.83 -16.22
N ASN A 391 -2.74 -38.52 -16.05
CA ASN A 391 -1.70 -37.58 -15.60
C ASN A 391 -2.25 -36.57 -14.57
N MET A 392 -2.55 -37.08 -13.37
CA MET A 392 -3.15 -36.33 -12.28
C MET A 392 -2.14 -36.01 -11.19
N TRP A 393 -2.08 -34.74 -10.79
CA TRP A 393 -1.20 -34.23 -9.74
C TRP A 393 -2.00 -33.48 -8.68
N LEU A 394 -1.55 -33.54 -7.43
CA LEU A 394 -2.09 -32.82 -6.31
C LEU A 394 -1.03 -31.88 -5.76
N LYS A 395 -1.32 -30.58 -5.70
CA LYS A 395 -0.57 -29.60 -4.91
C LYS A 395 -1.16 -29.61 -3.50
N ASP A 396 -0.39 -30.10 -2.52
CA ASP A 396 -0.92 -30.46 -1.21
C ASP A 396 -0.52 -29.49 -0.09
N GLU A 397 -1.33 -28.45 0.13
CA GLU A 397 -1.08 -27.48 1.20
C GLU A 397 -1.37 -28.02 2.60
N SER A 398 -1.81 -29.28 2.74
CA SER A 398 -1.94 -29.94 4.05
C SER A 398 -0.61 -30.25 4.72
N THR A 399 0.50 -30.14 3.98
CA THR A 399 1.86 -30.36 4.50
C THR A 399 2.45 -29.12 5.18
N ASN A 400 1.76 -27.98 5.11
CA ASN A 400 2.18 -26.76 5.79
C ASN A 400 2.11 -26.89 7.33
N PRO A 401 2.78 -26.01 8.09
CA PRO A 401 2.82 -26.02 9.56
C PRO A 401 1.48 -26.31 10.26
N THR A 402 0.44 -25.53 9.99
CA THR A 402 -0.91 -25.73 10.55
C THR A 402 -1.81 -26.59 9.68
N GLY A 403 -1.29 -27.10 8.56
CA GLY A 403 -1.98 -28.00 7.64
C GLY A 403 -2.84 -27.29 6.60
N THR A 404 -2.60 -26.01 6.32
CA THR A 404 -3.38 -25.28 5.32
C THR A 404 -2.56 -24.22 4.59
N HIS A 405 -3.00 -23.84 3.39
CA HIS A 405 -2.45 -22.70 2.63
C HIS A 405 -2.53 -21.37 3.41
N LYS A 406 -3.40 -21.26 4.41
CA LYS A 406 -3.53 -20.06 5.24
C LYS A 406 -2.27 -19.73 6.04
N ASP A 407 -1.33 -20.67 6.18
CA ASP A 407 -0.01 -20.39 6.77
C ASP A 407 0.80 -19.36 5.97
N ARG A 408 0.62 -19.33 4.65
CA ARG A 408 1.30 -18.35 3.78
C ARG A 408 0.79 -16.94 4.04
N MET A 409 -0.53 -16.76 4.14
CA MET A 409 -1.13 -15.49 4.59
C MET A 409 -0.67 -15.12 6.00
N ALA A 410 -0.67 -16.09 6.92
CA ALA A 410 -0.27 -15.84 8.30
C ALA A 410 1.17 -15.31 8.37
N TRP A 411 2.05 -15.78 7.50
CA TRP A 411 3.41 -15.27 7.39
C TRP A 411 3.47 -13.80 6.95
N GLU A 412 2.67 -13.39 5.97
CA GLU A 412 2.56 -11.98 5.57
C GLU A 412 2.11 -11.08 6.73
N VAL A 413 1.18 -11.57 7.56
CA VAL A 413 0.73 -10.85 8.76
C VAL A 413 1.87 -10.69 9.76
N VAL A 414 2.71 -11.72 9.94
CA VAL A 414 3.91 -11.65 10.80
C VAL A 414 4.94 -10.66 10.25
N ILE A 415 5.19 -10.67 8.94
CA ILE A 415 6.06 -9.68 8.28
C ILE A 415 5.54 -8.27 8.54
N LYS A 416 4.24 -8.03 8.40
CA LYS A 416 3.63 -6.73 8.71
C LYS A 416 3.88 -6.31 10.15
N TYR A 417 3.78 -7.23 11.10
CA TYR A 417 4.11 -6.95 12.50
C TYR A 417 5.58 -6.61 12.71
N LYS A 418 6.51 -7.22 11.97
CA LYS A 418 7.93 -6.83 12.01
C LYS A 418 8.10 -5.34 11.66
N SER A 419 7.46 -4.87 10.58
CA SER A 419 7.47 -3.46 10.19
C SER A 419 6.77 -2.55 11.21
N LEU A 420 5.68 -3.02 11.84
CA LEU A 420 5.01 -2.27 12.89
C LEU A 420 5.90 -2.09 14.12
N ILE A 421 6.58 -3.15 14.58
CA ILE A 421 7.53 -3.10 15.70
C ILE A 421 8.69 -2.14 15.39
N GLU A 422 9.21 -2.19 14.16
CA GLU A 422 10.25 -1.26 13.70
C GLU A 422 9.76 0.19 13.76
N SER A 423 8.53 0.44 13.29
CA SER A 423 7.94 1.79 13.33
C SER A 423 7.78 2.35 14.74
N LEU A 424 7.65 1.50 15.77
CA LEU A 424 7.58 1.96 17.17
C LEU A 424 8.88 2.62 17.62
N LYS A 425 10.03 2.29 17.02
CA LYS A 425 11.31 2.98 17.29
C LYS A 425 11.26 4.47 16.91
N TYR A 426 10.31 4.86 16.07
CA TYR A 426 10.18 6.21 15.52
C TYR A 426 8.88 6.89 15.94
N LYS A 427 8.06 6.24 16.79
CA LYS A 427 6.80 6.78 17.30
C LYS A 427 6.87 6.84 18.83
N ASN A 428 6.27 7.87 19.43
CA ASN A 428 6.03 7.91 20.88
C ASN A 428 4.82 7.01 21.24
N GLN A 429 4.89 5.72 20.87
CA GLN A 429 3.86 4.73 21.15
C GLN A 429 4.52 3.42 21.56
N ASP A 430 4.10 2.87 22.70
CA ASP A 430 4.65 1.63 23.26
C ASP A 430 3.82 0.38 22.94
N SER A 431 2.67 0.54 22.28
CA SER A 431 1.73 -0.54 22.01
C SER A 431 1.61 -0.83 20.51
N LEU A 432 1.65 -2.11 20.17
CA LEU A 432 1.35 -2.57 18.81
C LEU A 432 -0.15 -2.48 18.54
N PRO A 433 -0.58 -2.08 17.33
CA PRO A 433 -1.98 -2.16 16.95
C PRO A 433 -2.44 -3.62 16.95
N GLN A 434 -3.66 -3.85 17.42
CA GLN A 434 -4.31 -5.16 17.34
C GLN A 434 -4.94 -5.36 15.97
N MET A 435 -4.99 -6.62 15.52
CA MET A 435 -5.60 -6.98 14.26
C MET A 435 -6.94 -7.67 14.47
N SER A 436 -7.92 -7.35 13.62
CA SER A 436 -9.23 -8.01 13.56
C SER A 436 -9.45 -8.68 12.20
N ILE A 437 -10.20 -9.79 12.18
CA ILE A 437 -10.50 -10.54 10.95
C ILE A 437 -11.85 -11.23 11.03
N ILE A 438 -12.61 -11.27 9.93
CA ILE A 438 -13.70 -12.23 9.74
C ILE A 438 -13.11 -13.57 9.28
N SER A 439 -13.38 -14.66 10.00
CA SER A 439 -12.81 -15.97 9.65
C SER A 439 -13.75 -17.14 9.90
N SER A 440 -13.69 -18.15 9.04
CA SER A 440 -14.29 -19.48 9.26
C SER A 440 -13.37 -20.43 10.06
N GLY A 441 -12.24 -19.93 10.56
CA GLY A 441 -11.37 -20.61 11.52
C GLY A 441 -9.94 -20.82 11.05
N SER A 442 -9.72 -21.36 9.84
CA SER A 442 -8.37 -21.73 9.37
C SER A 442 -7.38 -20.57 9.33
N ALA A 443 -7.81 -19.39 8.88
CA ALA A 443 -6.95 -18.21 8.85
C ALA A 443 -6.64 -17.71 10.27
N ALA A 444 -7.65 -17.65 11.13
CA ALA A 444 -7.49 -17.24 12.53
C ALA A 444 -6.49 -18.14 13.27
N ILE A 445 -6.62 -19.46 13.13
CA ILE A 445 -5.73 -20.43 13.78
C ILE A 445 -4.31 -20.31 13.24
N ALA A 446 -4.12 -20.19 11.92
CA ALA A 446 -2.80 -20.04 11.31
C ALA A 446 -2.08 -18.76 11.79
N ILE A 447 -2.78 -17.63 11.80
CA ILE A 447 -2.24 -16.34 12.25
C ILE A 447 -1.86 -16.40 13.73
N GLN A 448 -2.77 -16.85 14.60
CA GLN A 448 -2.50 -16.88 16.04
C GLN A 448 -1.43 -17.91 16.39
N HIS A 449 -1.34 -19.03 15.67
CA HIS A 449 -0.24 -19.99 15.83
C HIS A 449 1.12 -19.33 15.58
N LEU A 450 1.28 -18.59 14.47
CA LEU A 450 2.52 -17.87 14.22
C LEU A 450 2.77 -16.73 15.23
N PHE A 451 1.72 -16.04 15.69
CA PHE A 451 1.88 -15.04 16.77
C PHE A 451 2.46 -15.68 18.04
N ASN A 452 1.98 -16.88 18.39
CA ASN A 452 2.47 -17.63 19.54
C ASN A 452 3.94 -18.06 19.36
N LEU A 453 4.31 -18.60 18.20
CA LEU A 453 5.69 -19.01 17.91
C LEU A 453 6.66 -17.81 17.97
N PHE A 454 6.35 -16.74 17.24
CA PHE A 454 7.19 -15.55 17.18
C PHE A 454 7.10 -14.67 18.44
N LYS A 455 6.21 -15.01 19.38
CA LYS A 455 5.93 -14.25 20.61
C LYS A 455 5.49 -12.82 20.34
N ILE A 456 4.69 -12.62 19.30
CA ILE A 456 4.07 -11.33 19.02
C ILE A 456 3.06 -11.04 20.15
N PRO A 457 3.21 -9.95 20.92
CA PRO A 457 2.43 -9.71 22.14
C PRO A 457 1.04 -9.14 21.82
N THR A 458 0.27 -9.86 21.00
CA THR A 458 -1.07 -9.48 20.57
C THR A 458 -1.96 -10.71 20.46
N ARG A 459 -3.27 -10.48 20.55
CA ARG A 459 -4.30 -11.49 20.31
C ARG A 459 -5.08 -11.09 19.09
N LEU A 460 -5.25 -12.01 18.16
CA LEU A 460 -6.08 -11.78 16.99
C LEU A 460 -7.54 -11.70 17.43
N LYS A 461 -8.22 -10.63 17.04
CA LYS A 461 -9.65 -10.47 17.26
C LYS A 461 -10.42 -11.09 16.09
N VAL A 462 -11.20 -12.12 16.35
CA VAL A 462 -11.81 -12.92 15.30
C VAL A 462 -13.32 -12.76 15.35
N LEU A 463 -13.90 -12.21 14.30
CA LEU A 463 -15.35 -12.14 14.11
C LEU A 463 -15.83 -13.37 13.33
N VAL A 464 -16.82 -14.07 13.87
CA VAL A 464 -17.40 -15.27 13.23
C VAL A 464 -18.92 -15.16 13.11
N ASP A 465 -19.51 -15.94 12.20
CA ASP A 465 -20.97 -16.07 12.12
C ASP A 465 -21.51 -16.79 13.36
N ASN A 466 -22.66 -16.35 13.85
CA ASN A 466 -23.37 -16.97 14.97
C ASN A 466 -23.58 -18.48 14.78
N ARG A 467 -23.75 -18.95 13.55
CA ARG A 467 -24.01 -20.36 13.19
C ARG A 467 -22.73 -21.19 13.00
N LEU A 468 -21.53 -20.61 13.14
CA LEU A 468 -20.28 -21.36 13.02
C LEU A 468 -20.26 -22.53 14.02
N ASN A 469 -19.72 -23.68 13.61
CA ASN A 469 -19.63 -24.87 14.45
C ASN A 469 -18.89 -24.59 15.78
N ASN A 470 -19.47 -25.05 16.91
CA ASN A 470 -18.92 -24.80 18.24
C ASN A 470 -17.49 -25.32 18.44
N GLY A 471 -17.14 -26.49 17.88
CA GLY A 471 -15.77 -27.01 17.97
C GLY A 471 -14.74 -26.12 17.26
N ILE A 472 -15.14 -25.40 16.21
CA ILE A 472 -14.28 -24.41 15.55
C ILE A 472 -14.13 -23.17 16.45
N LYS A 473 -15.22 -22.68 17.04
CA LYS A 473 -15.20 -21.55 18.01
C LYS A 473 -14.31 -21.85 19.21
N GLU A 474 -14.40 -23.07 19.74
CA GLU A 474 -13.54 -23.59 20.81
C GLU A 474 -12.07 -23.61 20.37
N SER A 475 -11.78 -24.12 19.17
CA SER A 475 -10.41 -24.15 18.63
C SER A 475 -9.81 -22.74 18.46
N ILE A 476 -10.59 -21.76 17.97
CA ILE A 476 -10.19 -20.36 17.85
C ILE A 476 -9.87 -19.75 19.23
N THR A 477 -10.69 -20.05 20.23
CA THR A 477 -10.47 -19.55 21.60
C THR A 477 -9.26 -20.22 22.24
N GLN A 478 -9.10 -21.54 22.06
CA GLN A 478 -8.05 -22.35 22.65
C GLN A 478 -6.65 -21.98 22.13
N ILE A 479 -6.51 -21.64 20.83
CA ILE A 479 -5.22 -21.19 20.27
C ILE A 479 -4.81 -19.79 20.77
N GLY A 480 -5.75 -19.03 21.37
CA GLY A 480 -5.48 -17.74 22.03
C GLY A 480 -6.10 -16.51 21.35
N CYS A 481 -6.97 -16.69 20.35
CA CYS A 481 -7.70 -15.57 19.76
C CYS A 481 -8.77 -15.01 20.70
N GLU A 482 -9.19 -13.78 20.46
CA GLU A 482 -10.37 -13.18 21.08
C GLU A 482 -11.57 -13.31 20.14
N LEU A 483 -12.60 -14.06 20.55
CA LEU A 483 -13.72 -14.42 19.69
C LEU A 483 -14.91 -13.46 19.84
N TYR A 484 -15.39 -12.96 18.72
CA TYR A 484 -16.59 -12.12 18.57
C TYR A 484 -17.57 -12.80 17.62
N GLN A 485 -18.87 -12.55 17.81
CA GLN A 485 -19.92 -13.20 17.02
C GLN A 485 -20.96 -12.18 16.55
N CYS A 486 -21.39 -12.29 15.30
CA CYS A 486 -22.57 -11.60 14.77
C CYS A 486 -23.23 -12.41 13.65
N ASP A 487 -24.39 -11.97 13.17
CA ASP A 487 -24.98 -12.55 11.96
C ASP A 487 -24.33 -11.93 10.73
N LEU A 488 -23.46 -12.70 10.06
CA LEU A 488 -22.74 -12.23 8.88
C LEU A 488 -23.60 -12.29 7.61
N SER A 489 -24.84 -12.80 7.68
CA SER A 489 -25.76 -12.82 6.55
C SER A 489 -26.68 -11.60 6.44
N GLU A 490 -26.77 -10.77 7.48
CA GLU A 490 -27.65 -9.60 7.47
C GLU A 490 -27.18 -8.52 6.49
N LYS A 491 -25.88 -8.21 6.49
CA LYS A 491 -25.28 -7.20 5.62
C LYS A 491 -23.79 -7.44 5.40
N LEU A 492 -23.28 -6.90 4.30
CA LEU A 492 -21.84 -6.75 4.10
C LEU A 492 -21.29 -5.74 5.11
N LEU A 493 -20.35 -6.17 5.95
CA LEU A 493 -19.71 -5.31 6.94
C LEU A 493 -18.53 -4.55 6.34
N THR A 494 -18.43 -3.26 6.66
CA THR A 494 -17.25 -2.45 6.37
C THR A 494 -16.14 -2.71 7.39
N SER A 495 -14.91 -2.37 7.02
CA SER A 495 -13.74 -2.48 7.92
C SER A 495 -13.94 -1.73 9.25
N ASP A 496 -14.58 -0.56 9.22
CA ASP A 496 -14.90 0.22 10.43
C ASP A 496 -15.94 -0.47 11.32
N GLU A 497 -16.96 -1.11 10.73
CA GLU A 497 -17.95 -1.88 11.48
C GLU A 497 -17.34 -3.14 12.08
N ILE A 498 -16.45 -3.84 11.36
CA ILE A 498 -15.73 -5.01 11.89
C ILE A 498 -14.89 -4.59 13.10
N LYS A 499 -14.15 -3.48 13.00
CA LYS A 499 -13.39 -2.92 14.12
C LYS A 499 -14.29 -2.50 15.28
N GLU A 500 -15.46 -1.93 15.03
CA GLU A 500 -16.42 -1.56 16.08
C GLU A 500 -16.95 -2.80 16.82
N ILE A 501 -17.40 -3.82 16.09
CA ILE A 501 -17.92 -5.07 16.66
C ILE A 501 -16.84 -5.83 17.45
N THR A 502 -15.61 -5.82 16.94
CA THR A 502 -14.47 -6.53 17.58
C THR A 502 -13.77 -5.70 18.66
N SER A 503 -14.31 -4.53 19.04
CA SER A 503 -13.66 -3.62 20.00
C SER A 503 -12.19 -3.32 19.62
N ASN A 504 -11.97 -3.03 18.34
CA ASN A 504 -10.68 -2.79 17.69
C ASN A 504 -10.63 -1.44 16.97
N GLN A 505 -11.27 -0.40 17.52
CA GLN A 505 -11.47 0.89 16.83
C GLN A 505 -10.16 1.55 16.34
N ASN A 506 -9.08 1.39 17.11
CA ASN A 506 -7.74 1.93 16.80
C ASN A 506 -6.80 0.88 16.17
N GLY A 507 -7.31 -0.31 15.87
CA GLY A 507 -6.54 -1.39 15.27
C GLY A 507 -6.67 -1.47 13.76
N ILE A 508 -6.20 -2.58 13.21
CA ILE A 508 -6.18 -2.86 11.77
C ILE A 508 -7.12 -4.03 11.50
N ASP A 509 -8.08 -3.87 10.60
CA ASP A 509 -8.88 -5.00 10.13
C ASP A 509 -8.23 -5.58 8.87
N ILE A 510 -7.99 -6.88 8.88
CA ILE A 510 -7.29 -7.63 7.83
C ILE A 510 -8.22 -8.61 7.09
N THR A 511 -9.53 -8.39 7.21
CA THR A 511 -10.54 -9.20 6.49
C THR A 511 -10.39 -9.08 4.97
N TYR A 512 -10.03 -7.88 4.50
CA TYR A 512 -9.86 -7.55 3.10
C TYR A 512 -8.38 -7.45 2.75
N ARG A 513 -7.97 -8.08 1.63
CA ARG A 513 -6.56 -8.22 1.22
C ARG A 513 -5.88 -6.85 1.05
N GLU A 514 -6.61 -5.85 0.59
CA GLU A 514 -6.13 -4.51 0.25
C GLU A 514 -5.41 -3.81 1.42
N VAL A 515 -5.70 -4.21 2.65
CA VAL A 515 -5.06 -3.66 3.85
C VAL A 515 -3.64 -4.23 4.06
N LEU A 516 -3.43 -5.50 3.71
CA LEU A 516 -2.14 -6.17 3.85
C LEU A 516 -1.26 -6.00 2.60
N ASP A 517 -1.88 -6.05 1.42
CA ASP A 517 -1.21 -6.05 0.12
C ASP A 517 -1.91 -5.07 -0.85
N PRO A 518 -1.75 -3.74 -0.66
CA PRO A 518 -2.45 -2.73 -1.45
C PRO A 518 -2.13 -2.81 -2.96
N THR A 519 -0.92 -3.29 -3.29
CA THR A 519 -0.47 -3.43 -4.68
C THR A 519 -0.84 -4.78 -5.30
N HIS A 520 -1.37 -5.72 -4.51
CA HIS A 520 -1.79 -7.06 -4.94
C HIS A 520 -0.66 -7.96 -5.48
N ASP A 521 0.58 -7.75 -5.03
CA ASP A 521 1.76 -8.38 -5.60
C ASP A 521 2.38 -9.48 -4.72
N ASN A 522 2.13 -9.47 -3.40
CA ASN A 522 2.86 -10.32 -2.46
C ASN A 522 2.03 -11.51 -1.95
N TYR A 523 0.71 -11.35 -1.86
CA TYR A 523 -0.13 -12.34 -1.17
C TYR A 523 -0.27 -13.65 -1.97
N TYR A 524 0.26 -14.76 -1.45
CA TYR A 524 0.32 -16.08 -2.12
C TYR A 524 1.21 -16.16 -3.38
N ASP A 525 2.08 -15.19 -3.63
CA ASP A 525 2.92 -15.17 -4.85
C ASP A 525 3.82 -16.41 -4.97
N TRP A 526 4.49 -16.83 -3.88
CA TRP A 526 5.30 -18.05 -3.83
C TRP A 526 4.47 -19.27 -4.18
N MET A 527 3.24 -19.38 -3.65
CA MET A 527 2.34 -20.50 -3.96
C MET A 527 1.95 -20.50 -5.43
N SER A 528 1.67 -19.33 -6.01
CA SER A 528 1.39 -19.18 -7.43
C SER A 528 2.57 -19.70 -8.27
N TYR A 529 3.81 -19.31 -7.96
CA TYR A 529 4.98 -19.83 -8.66
C TYR A 529 5.17 -21.34 -8.48
N GLU A 530 4.88 -21.89 -7.30
CA GLU A 530 4.89 -23.34 -7.07
C GLU A 530 3.86 -24.07 -7.95
N ILE A 531 2.66 -23.49 -8.13
CA ILE A 531 1.61 -24.01 -9.02
C ILE A 531 2.08 -23.95 -10.49
N LEU A 532 2.61 -22.80 -10.93
CA LEU A 532 3.06 -22.60 -12.31
C LEU A 532 4.25 -23.48 -12.69
N ARG A 533 5.15 -23.75 -11.73
CA ARG A 533 6.30 -24.65 -11.88
C ARG A 533 5.87 -26.06 -12.30
N GLU A 534 4.67 -26.49 -11.93
CA GLU A 534 4.14 -27.79 -12.32
C GLU A 534 3.70 -27.87 -13.78
N LYS A 535 3.64 -26.76 -14.52
CA LYS A 535 3.27 -26.76 -15.95
C LYS A 535 1.98 -27.55 -16.26
N PRO A 536 0.86 -27.33 -15.54
CA PRO A 536 -0.39 -28.02 -15.86
C PRO A 536 -1.00 -27.52 -17.16
N ASP A 537 -1.73 -28.39 -17.85
CA ASP A 537 -2.67 -27.98 -18.93
C ASP A 537 -3.97 -27.45 -18.31
N TYR A 538 -4.39 -28.04 -17.18
CA TYR A 538 -5.58 -27.65 -16.41
C TYR A 538 -5.24 -27.59 -14.92
N CYS A 539 -5.54 -26.47 -14.26
CA CYS A 539 -5.32 -26.28 -12.84
C CYS A 539 -6.65 -25.99 -12.13
N PHE A 540 -7.09 -26.89 -11.26
CA PHE A 540 -8.33 -26.74 -10.50
C PHE A 540 -8.03 -26.23 -9.09
N ILE A 541 -8.62 -25.10 -8.73
CA ILE A 541 -8.31 -24.34 -7.51
C ILE A 541 -9.62 -24.05 -6.76
N PRO A 542 -9.74 -24.38 -5.46
CA PRO A 542 -10.87 -23.93 -4.64
C PRO A 542 -11.01 -22.41 -4.63
N PHE A 543 -12.24 -21.91 -4.77
CA PHE A 543 -12.58 -20.49 -4.87
C PHE A 543 -13.64 -20.12 -3.82
N GLY A 544 -13.19 -19.40 -2.77
CA GLY A 544 -14.05 -18.76 -1.76
C GLY A 544 -14.07 -17.24 -1.94
N THR A 545 -13.27 -16.52 -1.15
CA THR A 545 -13.05 -15.05 -1.31
C THR A 545 -12.34 -14.70 -2.62
N GLY A 546 -11.61 -15.65 -3.20
CA GLY A 546 -10.96 -15.52 -4.50
C GLY A 546 -9.46 -15.20 -4.44
N ASP A 547 -8.91 -14.84 -3.28
CA ASP A 547 -7.53 -14.33 -3.16
C ASP A 547 -6.46 -15.23 -3.81
N LEU A 548 -6.50 -16.54 -3.51
CA LEU A 548 -5.56 -17.51 -4.08
C LEU A 548 -5.71 -17.62 -5.60
N PHE A 549 -6.95 -17.80 -6.08
CA PHE A 549 -7.22 -17.99 -7.50
C PHE A 549 -6.81 -16.75 -8.31
N ILE A 550 -7.20 -15.57 -7.83
CA ILE A 550 -6.87 -14.30 -8.48
C ILE A 550 -5.37 -14.03 -8.42
N ASN A 551 -4.68 -14.38 -7.33
CA ASN A 551 -3.24 -14.21 -7.28
C ASN A 551 -2.50 -15.12 -8.29
N VAL A 552 -2.97 -16.34 -8.51
CA VAL A 552 -2.42 -17.19 -9.58
C VAL A 552 -2.56 -16.51 -10.94
N LEU A 553 -3.72 -15.91 -11.22
CA LEU A 553 -3.95 -15.17 -12.46
C LEU A 553 -3.12 -13.87 -12.57
N ASN A 554 -2.93 -13.14 -11.47
CA ASN A 554 -2.06 -11.97 -11.43
C ASN A 554 -0.62 -12.34 -11.80
N ILE A 555 -0.08 -13.41 -11.22
CA ILE A 555 1.27 -13.89 -11.55
C ILE A 555 1.34 -14.37 -13.01
N VAL A 556 0.28 -15.01 -13.53
CA VAL A 556 0.21 -15.36 -14.96
C VAL A 556 0.33 -14.11 -15.84
N LYS A 557 -0.44 -13.06 -15.54
CA LYS A 557 -0.42 -11.78 -16.26
C LYS A 557 0.99 -11.15 -16.19
N ILE A 558 1.58 -11.08 -14.99
CA ILE A 558 2.92 -10.51 -14.77
C ILE A 558 3.96 -11.26 -15.61
N GLU A 559 3.99 -12.60 -15.54
CA GLU A 559 4.97 -13.40 -16.26
C GLU A 559 4.76 -13.37 -17.78
N TYR A 560 3.51 -13.25 -18.23
CA TYR A 560 3.21 -12.98 -19.63
C TYR A 560 3.83 -11.66 -20.11
N PHE A 561 3.63 -10.55 -19.40
CA PHE A 561 4.22 -9.26 -19.78
C PHE A 561 5.75 -9.22 -19.61
N ASN A 562 6.29 -9.86 -18.58
CA ASN A 562 7.72 -10.02 -18.36
C ASN A 562 8.43 -10.75 -19.50
N SER A 563 7.71 -11.60 -20.24
CA SER A 563 8.24 -12.27 -21.42
C SER A 563 8.64 -11.30 -22.54
N PHE A 564 7.96 -10.17 -22.68
CA PHE A 564 8.26 -9.16 -23.71
C PHE A 564 9.60 -8.45 -23.47
N VAL A 565 10.07 -8.44 -22.22
CA VAL A 565 11.35 -7.85 -21.82
C VAL A 565 12.38 -8.91 -21.40
N ALA A 566 12.08 -10.19 -21.62
CA ALA A 566 12.91 -11.34 -21.26
C ALA A 566 13.42 -11.32 -19.81
N LYS A 567 12.58 -10.83 -18.88
CA LYS A 567 12.93 -10.66 -17.47
C LYS A 567 11.87 -11.28 -16.57
N HIS A 568 11.97 -12.58 -16.37
CA HIS A 568 11.08 -13.36 -15.50
C HIS A 568 11.49 -13.27 -14.03
N ASP A 569 10.54 -13.46 -13.12
CA ASP A 569 10.86 -13.67 -11.71
C ASP A 569 11.73 -14.95 -11.55
N PRO A 570 12.76 -14.96 -10.67
CA PRO A 570 13.60 -16.13 -10.47
C PRO A 570 12.86 -17.40 -10.05
N ARG A 571 11.63 -17.29 -9.52
CA ARG A 571 10.75 -18.40 -9.14
C ARG A 571 9.98 -18.97 -10.34
N PHE A 572 9.98 -18.29 -11.49
CA PHE A 572 9.30 -18.75 -12.70
C PHE A 572 10.13 -19.82 -13.44
N PHE A 573 9.83 -21.09 -13.15
CA PHE A 573 10.46 -22.25 -13.81
C PHE A 573 9.65 -22.81 -14.99
N SER A 574 8.68 -22.03 -15.48
CA SER A 574 7.83 -22.39 -16.63
C SER A 574 8.25 -21.67 -17.90
N ASP A 575 7.49 -21.86 -18.97
CA ASP A 575 7.60 -21.07 -20.20
C ASP A 575 6.25 -20.46 -20.55
N VAL A 576 6.27 -19.25 -21.12
CA VAL A 576 5.05 -18.47 -21.37
C VAL A 576 4.14 -19.12 -22.41
N ASN A 577 4.69 -19.92 -23.33
CA ASN A 577 3.90 -20.62 -24.34
C ASN A 577 3.07 -21.76 -23.74
N THR A 578 3.59 -22.44 -22.72
CA THR A 578 2.84 -23.40 -21.91
C THR A 578 1.85 -22.67 -21.00
N LEU A 579 2.29 -21.58 -20.36
CA LEU A 579 1.47 -20.79 -19.44
C LEU A 579 0.17 -20.30 -20.10
N LYS A 580 0.25 -19.69 -21.28
CA LYS A 580 -0.92 -19.14 -21.99
C LYS A 580 -1.95 -20.18 -22.41
N LYS A 581 -1.56 -21.46 -22.47
CA LYS A 581 -2.46 -22.57 -22.82
C LYS A 581 -3.13 -23.19 -21.59
N CYS A 582 -2.58 -22.94 -20.40
CA CYS A 582 -3.10 -23.49 -19.16
C CYS A 582 -4.48 -22.90 -18.84
N SER A 583 -5.47 -23.74 -18.58
CA SER A 583 -6.78 -23.31 -18.09
C SER A 583 -6.83 -23.36 -16.56
N PHE A 584 -7.07 -22.21 -15.91
CA PHE A 584 -7.19 -22.10 -14.45
C PHE A 584 -8.67 -22.08 -14.05
N ILE A 585 -9.10 -23.09 -13.31
CA ILE A 585 -10.52 -23.38 -13.08
C ILE A 585 -10.82 -23.24 -11.58
N GLY A 586 -11.54 -22.19 -11.22
CA GLY A 586 -11.98 -21.89 -9.86
C GLY A 586 -13.22 -22.69 -9.49
N ALA A 587 -13.14 -23.55 -8.47
CA ALA A 587 -14.26 -24.35 -7.97
C ALA A 587 -14.92 -23.68 -6.76
N SER A 588 -16.18 -23.29 -6.88
CA SER A 588 -16.93 -22.56 -5.84
C SER A 588 -18.30 -23.19 -5.54
N THR A 589 -19.02 -22.62 -4.58
CA THR A 589 -20.42 -22.97 -4.28
C THR A 589 -21.20 -21.72 -3.92
N ASN A 590 -22.46 -21.67 -4.34
CA ASN A 590 -23.44 -20.67 -3.92
C ASN A 590 -24.48 -21.25 -2.95
N LYS A 591 -24.29 -22.49 -2.49
CA LYS A 591 -25.22 -23.18 -1.60
C LYS A 591 -24.76 -23.04 -0.14
N PRO A 592 -25.56 -22.43 0.75
CA PRO A 592 -25.17 -22.23 2.15
C PRO A 592 -25.01 -23.54 2.93
N ASN A 593 -25.69 -24.60 2.51
CA ASN A 593 -25.68 -25.91 3.18
C ASN A 593 -24.73 -26.91 2.48
N SER A 594 -23.85 -26.45 1.58
CA SER A 594 -22.88 -27.33 0.93
C SER A 594 -21.85 -27.82 1.93
N ARG A 595 -21.29 -29.02 1.71
CA ARG A 595 -20.11 -29.49 2.43
C ARG A 595 -18.87 -28.63 2.14
N LEU A 596 -18.89 -27.84 1.06
CA LEU A 596 -17.86 -26.85 0.69
C LEU A 596 -18.06 -25.53 1.47
N ASP A 597 -18.33 -25.62 2.76
CA ASP A 597 -18.71 -24.54 3.67
C ASP A 597 -17.77 -23.33 3.65
N LYS A 598 -16.46 -23.56 3.54
CA LYS A 598 -15.44 -22.49 3.51
C LYS A 598 -15.34 -21.75 2.18
N LEU A 599 -16.04 -22.23 1.16
CA LEU A 599 -16.11 -21.56 -0.14
C LEU A 599 -17.38 -20.70 -0.28
N PHE A 600 -18.35 -20.87 0.63
CA PHE A 600 -19.57 -20.08 0.65
C PHE A 600 -19.37 -18.79 1.45
N SER A 601 -19.92 -17.68 0.93
CA SER A 601 -20.11 -16.44 1.65
C SER A 601 -21.43 -15.80 1.21
N SER A 602 -22.18 -15.21 2.15
CA SER A 602 -23.43 -14.48 1.86
C SER A 602 -23.19 -13.29 0.94
N PHE A 603 -21.99 -12.70 1.00
CA PHE A 603 -21.59 -11.56 0.19
C PHE A 603 -20.20 -11.80 -0.41
N LEU A 604 -20.07 -11.65 -1.73
CA LEU A 604 -18.81 -11.73 -2.48
C LEU A 604 -18.69 -10.48 -3.39
N PRO A 605 -18.39 -9.30 -2.82
CA PRO A 605 -18.45 -8.02 -3.55
C PRO A 605 -17.50 -7.96 -4.76
N SER A 606 -16.37 -8.68 -4.71
CA SER A 606 -15.36 -8.69 -5.77
C SER A 606 -15.62 -9.70 -6.89
N LEU A 607 -16.70 -10.50 -6.82
CA LEU A 607 -16.92 -11.58 -7.79
C LEU A 607 -17.09 -11.05 -9.23
N ASP A 608 -17.81 -9.95 -9.41
CA ASP A 608 -18.07 -9.39 -10.73
C ASP A 608 -16.83 -8.73 -11.34
N SER A 609 -16.00 -8.06 -10.53
CA SER A 609 -14.72 -7.53 -10.99
C SER A 609 -13.76 -8.66 -11.38
N PHE A 610 -13.73 -9.75 -10.61
CA PHE A 610 -12.95 -10.93 -10.95
C PHE A 610 -13.39 -11.60 -12.24
N LYS A 611 -14.70 -11.73 -12.49
CA LYS A 611 -15.23 -12.26 -13.76
C LYS A 611 -14.80 -11.40 -14.95
N LYS A 612 -14.88 -10.07 -14.83
CA LYS A 612 -14.41 -9.14 -15.87
C LYS A 612 -12.91 -9.30 -16.12
N TYR A 613 -12.12 -9.38 -15.05
CA TYR A 613 -10.67 -9.58 -15.14
C TYR A 613 -10.31 -10.90 -15.84
N ILE A 614 -11.03 -11.99 -15.54
CA ILE A 614 -10.84 -13.28 -16.24
C ILE A 614 -11.13 -13.17 -17.74
N VAL A 615 -12.19 -12.43 -18.11
CA VAL A 615 -12.52 -12.16 -19.52
C VAL A 615 -11.40 -11.37 -20.20
N GLU A 616 -10.87 -10.33 -19.55
CA GLU A 616 -9.74 -9.53 -20.05
C GLU A 616 -8.50 -10.42 -20.33
N LEU A 617 -8.14 -11.32 -19.40
CA LEU A 617 -7.02 -12.25 -19.57
C LEU A 617 -7.20 -13.22 -20.75
N LYS A 618 -8.44 -13.65 -21.00
CA LYS A 618 -8.79 -14.60 -22.07
C LYS A 618 -8.89 -13.94 -23.44
N GLU A 619 -9.58 -12.81 -23.51
CA GLU A 619 -10.03 -12.22 -24.78
C GLU A 619 -9.11 -11.09 -25.24
N GLU A 620 -8.63 -10.24 -24.32
CA GLU A 620 -7.80 -9.10 -24.66
C GLU A 620 -6.31 -9.46 -24.70
N TYR A 621 -5.83 -10.20 -23.69
CA TYR A 621 -4.41 -10.53 -23.58
C TYR A 621 -4.04 -11.90 -24.16
N ASP A 622 -5.00 -12.81 -24.31
CA ASP A 622 -4.76 -14.22 -24.72
C ASP A 622 -3.64 -14.90 -23.91
N CYS A 623 -3.64 -14.66 -22.59
CA CYS A 623 -2.57 -15.12 -21.69
C CYS A 623 -2.98 -16.28 -20.77
N VAL A 624 -4.18 -16.82 -20.95
CA VAL A 624 -4.71 -18.00 -20.23
C VAL A 624 -5.57 -18.86 -21.17
N GLY A 625 -5.73 -20.14 -20.84
CA GLY A 625 -6.55 -21.07 -21.59
C GLY A 625 -8.05 -20.74 -21.55
N GLN A 626 -8.78 -21.14 -22.59
CA GLN A 626 -10.18 -20.76 -22.82
C GLN A 626 -11.16 -21.23 -21.74
N MET A 627 -10.84 -22.30 -21.02
CA MET A 627 -11.69 -22.81 -19.93
C MET A 627 -11.45 -22.08 -18.59
N THR A 628 -10.53 -21.11 -18.55
CA THR A 628 -10.29 -20.30 -17.34
C THR A 628 -11.56 -19.59 -16.90
N GLY A 629 -11.92 -19.75 -15.63
CA GLY A 629 -13.20 -19.27 -15.12
C GLY A 629 -13.52 -19.77 -13.71
N ILE A 630 -14.63 -19.26 -13.16
CA ILE A 630 -15.16 -19.67 -11.86
C ILE A 630 -16.45 -20.45 -12.10
N TYR A 631 -16.55 -21.65 -11.53
CA TYR A 631 -17.65 -22.59 -11.74
C TYR A 631 -18.19 -23.10 -10.41
N ASN A 632 -19.51 -23.30 -10.35
CA ASN A 632 -20.15 -23.90 -9.19
C ASN A 632 -20.08 -25.42 -9.26
N VAL A 633 -19.76 -26.02 -8.11
CA VAL A 633 -19.69 -27.48 -7.93
C VAL A 633 -21.05 -28.02 -7.54
N ASP A 634 -21.47 -29.09 -8.23
CA ASP A 634 -22.63 -29.87 -7.85
C ASP A 634 -22.29 -30.81 -6.68
N GLU A 635 -23.14 -30.78 -5.65
CA GLU A 635 -22.92 -31.51 -4.39
C GLU A 635 -22.71 -33.02 -4.60
N SER A 636 -23.37 -33.62 -5.59
CA SER A 636 -23.21 -35.05 -5.93
C SER A 636 -21.77 -35.43 -6.30
N ASN A 637 -20.98 -34.48 -6.82
CA ASN A 637 -19.57 -34.70 -7.15
C ASN A 637 -18.64 -34.50 -5.94
N VAL A 638 -19.10 -33.78 -4.90
CA VAL A 638 -18.32 -33.54 -3.69
C VAL A 638 -18.10 -34.84 -2.92
N ASP A 639 -19.14 -35.63 -2.73
CA ASP A 639 -19.04 -36.93 -2.04
C ASP A 639 -18.06 -37.87 -2.75
N ARG A 640 -18.13 -37.92 -4.09
CA ARG A 640 -17.23 -38.75 -4.88
C ARG A 640 -15.77 -38.30 -4.79
N ALA A 641 -15.52 -36.99 -4.77
CA ALA A 641 -14.17 -36.45 -4.57
C ALA A 641 -13.61 -36.84 -3.19
N ILE A 642 -14.45 -36.77 -2.14
CA ILE A 642 -14.08 -37.15 -0.78
C ILE A 642 -13.73 -38.63 -0.68
N GLU A 643 -14.52 -39.51 -1.30
CA GLU A 643 -14.22 -40.95 -1.36
C GLU A 643 -12.86 -41.23 -2.03
N ILE A 644 -12.61 -40.61 -3.18
CA ILE A 644 -11.37 -40.79 -3.93
C ILE A 644 -10.17 -40.29 -3.12
N ALA A 645 -10.29 -39.11 -2.51
CA ALA A 645 -9.21 -38.54 -1.72
C ALA A 645 -8.94 -39.39 -0.45
N SER A 646 -10.00 -39.87 0.21
CA SER A 646 -9.91 -40.72 1.41
C SER A 646 -9.28 -42.07 1.12
N SER A 647 -9.64 -42.72 0.01
CA SER A 647 -9.06 -44.01 -0.39
C SER A 647 -7.55 -43.94 -0.67
N GLN A 648 -7.05 -42.74 -0.97
CA GLN A 648 -5.63 -42.45 -1.19
C GLN A 648 -4.93 -41.82 0.04
N LYS A 649 -5.62 -41.77 1.19
CA LYS A 649 -5.09 -41.21 2.45
C LYS A 649 -4.62 -39.76 2.37
N ILE A 650 -5.21 -38.98 1.46
CA ILE A 650 -4.93 -37.54 1.35
C ILE A 650 -5.47 -36.85 2.61
N LYS A 651 -4.74 -35.89 3.16
CA LYS A 651 -5.22 -35.05 4.26
C LYS A 651 -5.93 -33.83 3.68
N PHE A 652 -7.24 -33.74 3.88
CA PHE A 652 -8.04 -32.66 3.33
C PHE A 652 -9.26 -32.39 4.19
N GLU A 653 -9.88 -31.23 3.95
CA GLU A 653 -11.27 -30.96 4.27
C GLU A 653 -12.08 -30.82 2.98
N PRO A 654 -13.41 -30.98 2.99
CA PRO A 654 -14.22 -31.00 1.77
C PRO A 654 -13.96 -29.80 0.84
N SER A 655 -13.90 -28.59 1.39
CA SER A 655 -13.60 -27.35 0.66
C SER A 655 -12.26 -27.40 -0.07
N GLY A 656 -11.24 -28.08 0.48
CA GLY A 656 -9.95 -28.27 -0.18
C GLY A 656 -9.98 -29.23 -1.36
N MET A 657 -10.98 -30.10 -1.45
CA MET A 657 -11.18 -31.03 -2.57
C MET A 657 -12.16 -30.51 -3.64
N ALA A 658 -12.63 -29.25 -3.54
CA ALA A 658 -13.60 -28.69 -4.48
C ALA A 658 -13.12 -28.75 -5.94
N GLY A 659 -11.81 -28.55 -6.18
CA GLY A 659 -11.22 -28.67 -7.51
C GLY A 659 -11.34 -30.09 -8.10
N LEU A 660 -11.19 -31.12 -7.27
CA LEU A 660 -11.40 -32.51 -7.70
C LEU A 660 -12.87 -32.77 -8.00
N ALA A 661 -13.79 -32.30 -7.16
CA ALA A 661 -15.22 -32.43 -7.41
C ALA A 661 -15.64 -31.78 -8.73
N LEU A 662 -15.09 -30.59 -9.02
CA LEU A 662 -15.35 -29.90 -10.29
C LEU A 662 -14.75 -30.65 -11.49
N LEU A 663 -13.56 -31.24 -11.36
CA LEU A 663 -12.99 -32.10 -12.41
C LEU A 663 -13.92 -33.28 -12.74
N LEU A 664 -14.50 -33.94 -11.73
CA LEU A 664 -15.43 -35.05 -11.93
C LEU A 664 -16.70 -34.61 -12.67
N GLN A 665 -17.19 -33.40 -12.37
CA GLN A 665 -18.31 -32.77 -13.06
C GLN A 665 -17.98 -32.44 -14.52
N MET A 666 -16.76 -31.96 -14.79
CA MET A 666 -16.31 -31.55 -16.12
C MET A 666 -15.61 -32.67 -16.90
N LYS A 667 -15.70 -33.92 -16.43
CA LYS A 667 -14.84 -35.03 -16.88
C LYS A 667 -14.85 -35.22 -18.41
N ASP A 668 -15.98 -35.00 -19.06
CA ASP A 668 -16.16 -35.27 -20.49
C ASP A 668 -15.59 -34.14 -21.37
N SER A 669 -15.39 -32.95 -20.81
CA SER A 669 -14.80 -31.80 -21.49
C SER A 669 -13.28 -31.72 -21.34
N ILE A 670 -12.68 -32.47 -20.42
CA ILE A 670 -11.24 -32.44 -20.14
C ILE A 670 -10.54 -33.64 -20.80
N PRO A 671 -9.51 -33.43 -21.64
CA PRO A 671 -8.75 -34.52 -22.25
C PRO A 671 -8.08 -35.41 -21.21
N LYS A 672 -8.21 -36.74 -21.38
CA LYS A 672 -7.78 -37.73 -20.37
C LYS A 672 -6.25 -37.83 -20.20
N SER A 673 -5.50 -37.41 -21.21
CA SER A 673 -4.03 -37.44 -21.24
C SER A 673 -3.36 -36.13 -20.79
N SER A 674 -4.13 -35.06 -20.61
CA SER A 674 -3.61 -33.76 -20.17
C SER A 674 -3.03 -33.81 -18.76
N LYS A 675 -2.00 -33.00 -18.50
CA LYS A 675 -1.47 -32.80 -17.14
C LYS A 675 -2.47 -31.95 -16.35
N ILE A 676 -3.13 -32.56 -15.37
CA ILE A 676 -4.11 -31.89 -14.53
C ILE A 676 -3.52 -31.74 -13.13
N LEU A 677 -3.58 -30.52 -12.59
CA LEU A 677 -3.19 -30.21 -11.22
C LEU A 677 -4.44 -29.85 -10.41
N ILE A 678 -4.64 -30.55 -9.29
CA ILE A 678 -5.64 -30.22 -8.29
C ILE A 678 -4.94 -29.52 -7.13
N VAL A 679 -5.41 -28.34 -6.72
CA VAL A 679 -4.91 -27.66 -5.52
C VAL A 679 -5.73 -28.07 -4.31
N ASN A 680 -5.12 -28.79 -3.38
CA ASN A 680 -5.66 -29.05 -2.05
C ASN A 680 -5.27 -27.91 -1.10
N THR A 681 -6.24 -27.14 -0.61
CA THR A 681 -5.99 -26.05 0.35
C THR A 681 -5.73 -26.52 1.78
N GLY A 682 -5.84 -27.83 2.02
CA GLY A 682 -5.43 -28.53 3.23
C GLY A 682 -6.57 -28.80 4.23
N ARG A 683 -6.18 -29.08 5.47
CA ARG A 683 -7.05 -29.24 6.65
C ARG A 683 -6.30 -28.72 7.86
N THR A 684 -6.88 -27.74 8.55
CA THR A 684 -6.28 -27.21 9.78
C THR A 684 -6.12 -28.30 10.83
N LYS A 685 -4.91 -28.41 11.39
CA LYS A 685 -4.57 -29.33 12.48
C LYS A 685 -5.29 -28.96 13.77
N GLY A 686 -5.48 -29.95 14.65
CA GLY A 686 -6.05 -29.70 15.97
C GLY A 686 -5.11 -28.83 16.82
N VAL A 687 -5.66 -27.96 17.67
CA VAL A 687 -4.88 -27.04 18.51
C VAL A 687 -3.88 -27.78 19.41
N GLU A 688 -4.24 -28.96 19.91
CA GLU A 688 -3.33 -29.81 20.70
C GLU A 688 -2.10 -30.30 19.91
N GLU A 689 -2.23 -30.50 18.59
CA GLU A 689 -1.10 -30.85 17.72
C GLU A 689 -0.20 -29.63 17.49
N LEU A 690 -0.79 -28.42 17.41
CA LEU A 690 -0.07 -27.18 17.21
C LEU A 690 0.77 -26.77 18.43
N PHE A 691 0.27 -26.99 19.64
CA PHE A 691 1.02 -26.68 20.87
C PHE A 691 2.19 -27.64 21.16
N LYS A 692 2.26 -28.78 20.48
CA LYS A 692 3.38 -29.74 20.62
C LYS A 692 4.56 -29.43 19.71
N GLN A 693 4.37 -28.54 18.73
CA GLN A 693 5.40 -28.02 17.82
C GLN A 693 6.03 -26.76 18.41
#